data_AF-A0AAI8ET49-F1
#
_entry.id   AF-A0AAI8ET49-F1
#
_cell.length_a   1.000
_cell.length_b   1.000
_cell.length_c   1.000
_cell.angle_alpha   90.00
_cell.angle_beta   90.00
_cell.angle_gamma   90.00
#
_symmetry.space_group_name_H-M   'P 1'
#
loop_
_entity.id
_entity.type
_entity.pdbx_description
1 polymer ?
#
loop_
_entity_poly.entity_id
_entity_poly.type
_entity_poly.pdbx_seq_one_letter_code
_entity_poly.pdbx_strand_id
1 'polypeptide(L)'
;MPHILIIDDNTAVATALEVLFSLHDIEARHAHSPQAGLALLDEQAFDLVIQDMNFTADTTSGEEGEALFTQLRQRHPDLPVILLTAWTHLGSAVGLVKAGAADYIAKPWDDTKLLTTVNNLLELSEARRELEGRRERERRGREQLTQRYDLRGAVFADPASERAIALACQVARSDLPVLITGPNGSGKEKIAEIIQANSATRHGPFIALNCGALPGELIEAELFGAEAGAYTGANKAREGKFEAADGGTLFLDEIGNLPLAGQMKLLRVLETGRYERLGSNRERHAKVRVISATNADLPAMIRDGSFREDLYYRLNTVEIALPALAERPGDIGPLAEHFLAGEKPLSAQARDALQRHGWPGNVRELRNVLQRAALLAQGARIEAGDLNLPRAPAPTAGGAGCRRAGSRAYRTGAGTRARCDRTSRRRAGVEPPGPLSAHGPLRHHLGMNFRMRNRSFTFALFLRLLPVLALAAALPWFMAYWLDRGWQVAAISVLVLLAAMWFSLTRATAPMRSLFRALAGTTSSYRDGEYNFGVYWRGNDELAQLVQAHAELGDVLRAQRSHLVQRELMLDTMLQNTPVAMLLVVAGGDGLRRIGFSNNAARKLLYEGRKLEGQHLDDVLGRMPAELRDALARGGDCLFAVREDGDDEEDEQIYHLSRRSFHINGRGHELLLIRTLTTELRRQEVQTWKKVIRVISHELNNSLAPIASLAHSGAELLRRERTDRLGTVFETIEERARHLEGFIRGYARFAKLPQPQLQTIEWAPFLQRLQQQIPFQVQGTLTDVSSRIDAAQIEQALLNLLKNAHEACSEAQPPNSDVALRVTRVPQWLRIEVLDRGNGMNEAVLHNALMPFYSTKRNGTGLGLALTREIAEAHGGRISLHNREHGGLCVTLLLPLAA
;
A
#
# COMPACT_ATOMS: atom_id res chain seq x y z
N MET A 1 -8.33 0.83 -37.72
CA MET A 1 -9.71 0.67 -37.23
C MET A 1 -9.92 -0.82 -36.99
N PRO A 2 -10.93 -1.27 -36.23
CA PRO A 2 -11.15 -2.69 -36.04
C PRO A 2 -11.60 -3.35 -37.35
N HIS A 3 -11.01 -4.49 -37.72
CA HIS A 3 -11.34 -5.24 -38.93
C HIS A 3 -12.12 -6.52 -38.58
N ILE A 4 -13.35 -6.63 -39.07
CA ILE A 4 -14.24 -7.80 -38.86
C ILE A 4 -14.44 -8.56 -40.17
N LEU A 5 -14.31 -9.88 -40.11
CA LEU A 5 -14.67 -10.77 -41.22
C LEU A 5 -16.09 -11.31 -41.01
N ILE A 6 -16.96 -11.10 -41.98
CA ILE A 6 -18.31 -11.70 -42.01
C ILE A 6 -18.28 -12.86 -43.00
N ILE A 7 -18.60 -14.08 -42.56
CA ILE A 7 -18.69 -15.28 -43.39
C ILE A 7 -20.14 -15.75 -43.40
N ASP A 8 -20.86 -15.47 -44.48
CA ASP A 8 -22.32 -15.68 -44.61
C ASP A 8 -22.63 -15.88 -46.11
N ASP A 9 -23.48 -16.83 -46.51
CA ASP A 9 -23.87 -16.98 -47.92
C ASP A 9 -24.89 -15.91 -48.34
N ASN A 10 -25.66 -15.38 -47.38
CA ASN A 10 -26.73 -14.43 -47.61
C ASN A 10 -26.21 -12.99 -47.72
N THR A 11 -26.11 -12.50 -48.95
CA THR A 11 -25.67 -11.13 -49.27
C THR A 11 -26.50 -10.04 -48.60
N ALA A 12 -27.79 -10.27 -48.31
CA ALA A 12 -28.63 -9.29 -47.62
C ALA A 12 -28.28 -9.18 -46.12
N VAL A 13 -27.95 -10.30 -45.48
CA VAL A 13 -27.44 -10.32 -44.10
C VAL A 13 -26.09 -9.63 -44.03
N ALA A 14 -25.17 -9.97 -44.94
CA ALA A 14 -23.85 -9.36 -45.00
C ALA A 14 -23.93 -7.85 -45.22
N THR A 15 -24.73 -7.38 -46.19
CA THR A 15 -24.90 -5.94 -46.46
C THR A 15 -25.45 -5.19 -45.23
N ALA A 16 -26.42 -5.79 -44.51
CA ALA A 16 -26.96 -5.18 -43.30
C ALA A 16 -25.91 -5.06 -42.19
N LEU A 17 -25.07 -6.08 -42.01
CA LEU A 17 -23.96 -6.09 -41.05
C LEU A 17 -22.85 -5.10 -41.45
N GLU A 18 -22.46 -5.04 -42.73
CA GLU A 18 -21.48 -4.07 -43.23
C GLU A 18 -21.95 -2.63 -43.02
N VAL A 19 -23.22 -2.33 -43.32
CA VAL A 19 -23.81 -1.02 -43.03
C VAL A 19 -23.79 -0.74 -41.53
N LEU A 20 -24.23 -1.68 -40.69
CA LEU A 20 -24.23 -1.52 -39.24
C LEU A 20 -22.84 -1.21 -38.69
N PHE A 21 -21.82 -1.97 -39.06
CA PHE A 21 -20.44 -1.76 -38.58
C PHE A 21 -19.82 -0.46 -39.13
N SER A 22 -20.13 -0.09 -40.38
CA SER A 22 -19.65 1.17 -40.96
C SER A 22 -20.18 2.42 -40.23
N LEU A 23 -21.39 2.36 -39.66
CA LEU A 23 -21.97 3.43 -38.82
C LEU A 23 -21.30 3.54 -37.44
N HIS A 24 -20.45 2.57 -37.07
CA HIS A 24 -19.75 2.48 -35.80
C HIS A 24 -18.22 2.46 -35.94
N ASP A 25 -17.69 2.99 -37.06
CA ASP A 25 -16.25 3.10 -37.35
C ASP A 25 -15.49 1.74 -37.33
N ILE A 26 -16.21 0.64 -37.61
CA ILE A 26 -15.68 -0.72 -37.71
C ILE A 26 -15.64 -1.11 -39.19
N GLU A 27 -14.49 -1.58 -39.66
CA GLU A 27 -14.31 -2.04 -41.04
C GLU A 27 -14.74 -3.50 -41.16
N ALA A 28 -15.85 -3.74 -41.84
CA ALA A 28 -16.36 -5.08 -42.10
C ALA A 28 -16.01 -5.53 -43.54
N ARG A 29 -15.66 -6.81 -43.71
CA ARG A 29 -15.43 -7.43 -45.01
C ARG A 29 -16.21 -8.73 -45.14
N HIS A 30 -17.01 -8.86 -46.18
CA HIS A 30 -17.80 -10.07 -46.46
C HIS A 30 -17.03 -11.17 -47.21
N ALA A 31 -17.28 -12.42 -46.84
CA ALA A 31 -16.95 -13.63 -47.57
C ALA A 31 -18.20 -14.49 -47.80
N HIS A 32 -18.50 -14.79 -49.06
CA HIS A 32 -19.69 -15.57 -49.49
C HIS A 32 -19.61 -17.08 -49.20
N SER A 33 -18.47 -17.59 -48.71
CA SER A 33 -18.30 -19.02 -48.41
C SER A 33 -17.23 -19.27 -47.35
N PRO A 34 -17.26 -20.44 -46.68
CA PRO A 34 -16.22 -20.88 -45.74
C PRO A 34 -14.80 -20.80 -46.32
N GLN A 35 -14.63 -21.20 -47.58
CA GLN A 35 -13.32 -21.22 -48.25
C GLN A 35 -12.82 -19.81 -48.56
N ALA A 36 -13.72 -18.89 -48.96
CA ALA A 36 -13.38 -17.48 -49.16
C ALA A 36 -13.00 -16.79 -47.84
N GLY A 37 -13.70 -17.10 -46.74
CA GLY A 37 -13.38 -16.57 -45.42
C GLY A 37 -12.02 -17.03 -44.91
N LEU A 38 -11.69 -18.32 -45.09
CA LEU A 38 -10.36 -18.85 -44.75
C LEU A 38 -9.24 -18.25 -45.62
N ALA A 39 -9.47 -18.05 -46.91
CA ALA A 39 -8.50 -17.40 -47.79
C ALA A 39 -8.21 -15.94 -47.37
N LEU A 40 -9.25 -15.18 -47.00
CA LEU A 40 -9.07 -13.81 -46.50
C LEU A 40 -8.29 -13.75 -45.17
N LEU A 41 -8.43 -14.74 -44.29
CA LEU A 41 -7.63 -14.86 -43.05
C LEU A 41 -6.16 -15.22 -43.31
N ASP A 42 -5.88 -15.95 -44.39
CA ASP A 42 -4.52 -16.23 -44.84
C ASP A 42 -3.88 -14.99 -45.51
N GLU A 43 -4.67 -14.09 -46.12
CA GLU A 43 -4.22 -12.84 -46.75
C GLU A 43 -4.04 -11.66 -45.79
N GLN A 44 -4.94 -11.49 -44.81
CA GLN A 44 -4.92 -10.34 -43.89
C GLN A 44 -5.42 -10.68 -42.48
N ALA A 45 -4.90 -9.95 -41.49
CA ALA A 45 -5.32 -10.11 -40.10
C ALA A 45 -6.69 -9.47 -39.85
N PHE A 46 -7.54 -10.18 -39.10
CA PHE A 46 -8.82 -9.68 -38.59
C PHE A 46 -8.84 -9.72 -37.05
N ASP A 47 -9.71 -8.93 -36.46
CA ASP A 47 -9.87 -8.79 -35.00
C ASP A 47 -11.00 -9.68 -34.47
N LEU A 48 -12.01 -9.94 -35.30
CA LEU A 48 -13.17 -10.76 -34.98
C LEU A 48 -13.76 -11.41 -36.24
N VAL A 49 -14.31 -12.61 -36.10
CA VAL A 49 -15.08 -13.29 -37.16
C VAL A 49 -16.55 -13.38 -36.74
N ILE A 50 -17.45 -13.02 -37.64
CA ILE A 50 -18.88 -13.30 -37.54
C ILE A 50 -19.18 -14.38 -38.58
N GLN A 51 -19.66 -15.54 -38.14
CA GLN A 51 -19.78 -16.73 -38.96
C GLN A 51 -21.22 -17.24 -38.93
N ASP A 52 -21.85 -17.47 -40.09
CA ASP A 52 -23.12 -18.18 -40.11
C ASP A 52 -22.96 -19.68 -39.80
N MET A 53 -24.05 -20.31 -39.37
CA MET A 53 -24.09 -21.73 -39.02
C MET A 53 -24.46 -22.64 -40.21
N ASN A 54 -25.10 -22.10 -41.26
CA ASN A 54 -25.50 -22.84 -42.47
C ASN A 54 -25.05 -22.05 -43.71
N PHE A 55 -24.55 -22.71 -44.75
CA PHE A 55 -24.10 -22.04 -46.00
C PHE A 55 -24.80 -22.58 -47.25
N THR A 56 -25.78 -23.46 -47.09
CA THR A 56 -26.61 -23.99 -48.18
C THR A 56 -28.10 -24.01 -47.80
N ALA A 57 -28.96 -23.56 -48.72
CA ALA A 57 -30.38 -23.28 -48.44
C ALA A 57 -31.23 -24.49 -48.04
N ASP A 58 -30.79 -25.72 -48.36
CA ASP A 58 -31.50 -26.97 -48.07
C ASP A 58 -30.94 -27.70 -46.83
N THR A 59 -29.85 -27.24 -46.22
CA THR A 59 -29.32 -27.84 -44.98
C THR A 59 -29.71 -27.05 -43.74
N THR A 60 -30.17 -27.78 -42.72
CA THR A 60 -30.46 -27.26 -41.38
C THR A 60 -29.66 -27.97 -40.30
N SER A 61 -28.65 -28.76 -40.66
CA SER A 61 -27.89 -29.54 -39.67
C SER A 61 -26.92 -28.69 -38.83
N GLY A 62 -26.46 -27.54 -39.35
CA GLY A 62 -25.42 -26.72 -38.73
C GLY A 62 -24.00 -27.29 -38.82
N GLU A 63 -23.83 -28.44 -39.49
CA GLU A 63 -22.56 -29.17 -39.58
C GLU A 63 -21.50 -28.40 -40.39
N GLU A 64 -21.92 -27.65 -41.41
CA GLU A 64 -21.03 -26.79 -42.20
C GLU A 64 -20.42 -25.67 -41.33
N GLY A 65 -21.23 -25.05 -40.47
CA GLY A 65 -20.78 -24.04 -39.52
C GLY A 65 -19.86 -24.60 -38.41
N GLU A 66 -20.14 -25.80 -37.92
CA GLU A 66 -19.26 -26.50 -36.96
C GLU A 66 -17.91 -26.90 -37.59
N ALA A 67 -17.91 -27.34 -38.85
CA ALA A 67 -16.70 -27.65 -39.60
C ALA A 67 -15.84 -26.41 -39.87
N LEU A 68 -16.46 -25.26 -40.16
CA LEU A 68 -15.75 -23.98 -40.32
C LEU A 68 -15.19 -23.48 -38.99
N PHE A 69 -15.99 -23.46 -37.93
CA PHE A 69 -15.51 -23.06 -36.59
C PHE A 69 -14.33 -23.91 -36.14
N THR A 70 -14.38 -25.23 -36.37
CA THR A 70 -13.29 -26.14 -36.02
C THR A 70 -11.99 -25.79 -36.77
N GLN A 71 -12.07 -25.45 -38.07
CA GLN A 71 -10.91 -25.02 -38.86
C GLN A 71 -10.36 -23.66 -38.41
N LEU A 72 -11.25 -22.69 -38.13
CA LEU A 72 -10.88 -21.39 -37.56
C LEU A 72 -10.14 -21.56 -36.23
N ARG A 73 -10.65 -22.42 -35.34
CA ARG A 73 -10.05 -22.70 -34.03
C ARG A 73 -8.69 -23.39 -34.12
N GLN A 74 -8.47 -24.23 -35.13
CA GLN A 74 -7.18 -24.91 -35.37
C GLN A 74 -6.12 -23.96 -35.95
N ARG A 75 -6.50 -23.05 -36.86
CA ARG A 75 -5.58 -22.09 -37.50
C ARG A 75 -5.30 -20.86 -36.63
N HIS A 76 -6.33 -20.34 -35.94
CA HIS A 76 -6.27 -19.11 -35.16
C HIS A 76 -6.88 -19.32 -33.75
N PRO A 77 -6.15 -19.93 -32.81
CA PRO A 77 -6.67 -20.28 -31.47
C PRO A 77 -7.08 -19.10 -30.58
N ASP A 78 -6.74 -17.86 -30.94
CA ASP A 78 -7.04 -16.67 -30.13
C ASP A 78 -8.00 -15.68 -30.81
N LEU A 79 -8.44 -15.98 -32.03
CA LEU A 79 -9.39 -15.16 -32.79
C LEU A 79 -10.82 -15.38 -32.25
N PRO A 80 -11.53 -14.34 -31.78
CA PRO A 80 -12.92 -14.48 -31.34
C PRO A 80 -13.86 -14.72 -32.53
N VAL A 81 -14.71 -15.72 -32.41
CA VAL A 81 -15.74 -16.07 -33.41
C VAL A 81 -17.12 -15.93 -32.79
N ILE A 82 -17.98 -15.09 -33.37
CA ILE A 82 -19.41 -15.00 -33.08
C ILE A 82 -20.17 -15.87 -34.08
N LEU A 83 -21.10 -16.69 -33.60
CA LEU A 83 -21.93 -17.55 -34.45
C LEU A 83 -23.29 -16.90 -34.71
N LEU A 84 -23.67 -16.69 -35.97
CA LEU A 84 -25.03 -16.33 -36.35
C LEU A 84 -25.87 -17.60 -36.57
N THR A 85 -27.13 -17.60 -36.15
CA THR A 85 -27.97 -18.79 -36.25
C THR A 85 -29.45 -18.47 -36.42
N ALA A 86 -30.17 -19.24 -37.25
CA ALA A 86 -31.63 -19.24 -37.22
C ALA A 86 -32.14 -20.03 -36.00
N TRP A 87 -33.24 -19.60 -35.40
CA TRP A 87 -33.74 -20.03 -34.08
C TRP A 87 -33.95 -21.55 -33.86
N THR A 88 -33.86 -22.38 -34.89
CA THR A 88 -34.16 -23.82 -34.86
C THR A 88 -33.05 -24.72 -34.28
N HIS A 89 -31.79 -24.25 -34.14
CA HIS A 89 -30.64 -25.10 -33.75
C HIS A 89 -29.85 -24.61 -32.52
N LEU A 90 -30.54 -24.18 -31.46
CA LEU A 90 -29.91 -23.74 -30.20
C LEU A 90 -28.91 -24.75 -29.60
N GLY A 91 -29.11 -26.06 -29.81
CA GLY A 91 -28.26 -27.11 -29.26
C GLY A 91 -26.82 -27.06 -29.78
N SER A 92 -26.64 -26.95 -31.10
CA SER A 92 -25.32 -26.97 -31.75
C SER A 92 -24.51 -25.71 -31.43
N ALA A 93 -25.14 -24.53 -31.47
CA ALA A 93 -24.50 -23.27 -31.10
C ALA A 93 -23.98 -23.27 -29.64
N VAL A 94 -24.76 -23.81 -28.69
CA VAL A 94 -24.32 -23.98 -27.30
C VAL A 94 -23.18 -25.01 -27.17
N GLY A 95 -23.12 -26.01 -28.05
CA GLY A 95 -21.98 -26.92 -28.16
C GLY A 95 -20.70 -26.18 -28.56
N LEU A 96 -20.76 -25.34 -29.59
CA LEU A 96 -19.62 -24.59 -30.10
C LEU A 96 -19.12 -23.49 -29.14
N VAL A 97 -20.01 -22.82 -28.40
CA VAL A 97 -19.59 -21.90 -27.31
C VAL A 97 -18.84 -22.66 -26.21
N LYS A 98 -19.26 -23.88 -25.86
CA LYS A 98 -18.49 -24.75 -24.95
C LYS A 98 -17.16 -25.23 -25.54
N ALA A 99 -17.05 -25.31 -26.87
CA ALA A 99 -15.81 -25.62 -27.59
C ALA A 99 -14.90 -24.39 -27.82
N GLY A 100 -15.34 -23.18 -27.45
CA GLY A 100 -14.54 -21.96 -27.47
C GLY A 100 -15.00 -20.85 -28.43
N ALA A 101 -16.21 -20.92 -29.00
CA ALA A 101 -16.80 -19.77 -29.67
C ALA A 101 -17.12 -18.65 -28.66
N ALA A 102 -17.04 -17.39 -29.08
CA ALA A 102 -17.10 -16.25 -28.19
C ALA A 102 -18.53 -15.94 -27.70
N ASP A 103 -19.50 -15.97 -28.61
CA ASP A 103 -20.94 -15.83 -28.33
C ASP A 103 -21.75 -16.39 -29.53
N TYR A 104 -23.08 -16.48 -29.39
CA TYR A 104 -23.99 -16.75 -30.49
C TYR A 104 -25.14 -15.74 -30.54
N ILE A 105 -25.56 -15.37 -31.76
CA ILE A 105 -26.58 -14.36 -32.02
C ILE A 105 -27.61 -14.93 -32.98
N ALA A 106 -28.88 -14.82 -32.61
CA ALA A 106 -29.98 -15.32 -33.44
C ALA A 106 -30.30 -14.32 -34.57
N LYS A 107 -30.66 -14.82 -35.76
CA LYS A 107 -31.23 -14.07 -36.88
C LYS A 107 -32.77 -14.06 -36.74
N PRO A 108 -33.48 -12.91 -36.81
CA PRO A 108 -32.97 -11.55 -36.83
C PRO A 108 -32.38 -11.15 -35.47
N TRP A 109 -31.34 -10.33 -35.50
CA TRP A 109 -30.60 -9.89 -34.31
C TRP A 109 -31.12 -8.56 -33.75
N ASP A 110 -30.65 -8.21 -32.54
CA ASP A 110 -30.77 -6.88 -31.95
C ASP A 110 -29.42 -6.16 -32.15
N ASP A 111 -29.43 -5.06 -32.89
CA ASP A 111 -28.22 -4.27 -33.21
C ASP A 111 -27.48 -3.83 -31.95
N THR A 112 -28.22 -3.42 -30.90
CA THR A 112 -27.64 -3.00 -29.62
C THR A 112 -26.88 -4.15 -28.95
N LYS A 113 -27.48 -5.35 -28.98
CA LYS A 113 -26.85 -6.55 -28.42
C LYS A 113 -25.62 -6.96 -29.22
N LEU A 114 -25.73 -7.00 -30.55
CA LEU A 114 -24.64 -7.37 -31.45
C LEU A 114 -23.43 -6.43 -31.28
N LEU A 115 -23.66 -5.11 -31.33
CA LEU A 115 -22.61 -4.11 -31.15
C LEU A 115 -21.98 -4.19 -29.75
N THR A 116 -22.78 -4.44 -28.70
CA THR A 116 -22.25 -4.63 -27.35
C THR A 116 -21.33 -5.85 -27.27
N THR A 117 -21.73 -7.01 -27.82
CA THR A 117 -20.89 -8.22 -27.85
C THR A 117 -19.62 -7.97 -28.68
N VAL A 118 -19.73 -7.35 -29.86
CA VAL A 118 -18.58 -7.05 -30.74
C VAL A 118 -17.59 -6.12 -30.05
N ASN A 119 -18.03 -4.98 -29.50
CA ASN A 119 -17.14 -4.00 -28.86
C ASN A 119 -16.40 -4.62 -27.65
N ASN A 120 -17.10 -5.38 -26.80
CA ASN A 120 -16.47 -6.09 -25.67
C ASN A 120 -15.38 -7.08 -26.12
N LEU A 121 -15.56 -7.75 -27.26
CA LEU A 121 -14.58 -8.69 -27.81
C LEU A 121 -13.42 -7.97 -28.49
N LEU A 122 -13.67 -6.84 -29.16
CA LEU A 122 -12.63 -5.98 -29.73
C LEU A 122 -11.73 -5.38 -28.64
N GLU A 123 -12.30 -4.78 -27.59
CA GLU A 123 -11.56 -4.29 -26.42
C GLU A 123 -10.70 -5.39 -25.77
N LEU A 124 -11.25 -6.61 -25.62
CA LEU A 124 -10.52 -7.75 -25.09
C LEU A 124 -9.36 -8.18 -26.01
N SER A 125 -9.54 -8.10 -27.33
CA SER A 125 -8.51 -8.42 -28.32
C SER A 125 -7.37 -7.39 -28.31
N GLU A 126 -7.69 -6.10 -28.21
CA GLU A 126 -6.71 -5.01 -28.15
C GLU A 126 -5.90 -5.08 -26.85
N ALA A 127 -6.57 -5.27 -25.70
CA ALA A 127 -5.90 -5.43 -24.41
C ALA A 127 -4.94 -6.64 -24.38
N ARG A 128 -5.29 -7.75 -25.05
CA ARG A 128 -4.38 -8.90 -25.22
C ARG A 128 -3.17 -8.55 -26.08
N ARG A 129 -3.37 -7.94 -27.25
CA ARG A 129 -2.29 -7.54 -28.16
C ARG A 129 -1.35 -6.52 -27.54
N GLU A 130 -1.85 -5.54 -26.79
CA GLU A 130 -1.01 -4.58 -26.08
C GLU A 130 -0.13 -5.29 -25.04
N LEU A 131 -0.71 -6.22 -24.29
CA LEU A 131 -0.02 -7.00 -23.25
C LEU A 131 1.03 -7.95 -23.84
N GLU A 132 0.76 -8.57 -24.99
CA GLU A 132 1.72 -9.38 -25.75
C GLU A 132 2.85 -8.53 -26.33
N GLY A 133 2.52 -7.43 -27.03
CA GLY A 133 3.52 -6.51 -27.56
C GLY A 133 4.39 -5.89 -26.46
N ARG A 134 3.84 -5.68 -25.26
CA ARG A 134 4.61 -5.27 -24.08
C ARG A 134 5.56 -6.38 -23.61
N ARG A 135 5.06 -7.61 -23.42
CA ARG A 135 5.90 -8.77 -23.07
C ARG A 135 7.03 -8.99 -24.06
N GLU A 136 6.79 -8.79 -25.34
CA GLU A 136 7.81 -8.96 -26.37
C GLU A 136 8.88 -7.86 -26.32
N ARG A 137 8.49 -6.59 -26.08
CA ARG A 137 9.43 -5.49 -25.84
C ARG A 137 10.30 -5.76 -24.60
N GLU A 138 9.68 -6.20 -23.51
CA GLU A 138 10.38 -6.58 -22.26
C GLU A 138 11.36 -7.75 -22.53
N ARG A 139 10.94 -8.80 -23.25
CA ARG A 139 11.82 -9.91 -23.65
C ARG A 139 13.02 -9.45 -24.48
N ARG A 140 12.81 -8.61 -25.50
CA ARG A 140 13.89 -8.08 -26.35
C ARG A 140 14.89 -7.23 -25.55
N GLY A 141 14.44 -6.50 -24.52
CA GLY A 141 15.32 -5.77 -23.59
C GLY A 141 16.27 -6.69 -22.82
N ARG A 142 15.74 -7.81 -22.31
CA ARG A 142 16.53 -8.84 -21.59
C ARG A 142 17.53 -9.55 -22.47
N GLU A 143 17.12 -9.92 -23.68
CA GLU A 143 18.00 -10.55 -24.66
C GLU A 143 19.20 -9.63 -24.98
N GLN A 144 18.97 -8.32 -25.12
CA GLN A 144 20.04 -7.34 -25.29
C GLN A 144 20.96 -7.22 -24.07
N LEU A 145 20.44 -7.26 -22.84
CA LEU A 145 21.26 -7.28 -21.62
C LEU A 145 22.16 -8.52 -21.56
N THR A 146 21.59 -9.71 -21.77
CA THR A 146 22.29 -11.00 -21.72
C THR A 146 23.31 -11.16 -22.85
N GLN A 147 23.09 -10.56 -24.02
CA GLN A 147 24.06 -10.56 -25.12
C GLN A 147 25.22 -9.58 -24.92
N ARG A 148 25.03 -8.50 -24.15
CA ARG A 148 26.02 -7.41 -23.99
C ARG A 148 26.93 -7.55 -22.77
N TYR A 149 26.53 -8.32 -21.76
CA TYR A 149 27.20 -8.39 -20.46
C TYR A 149 27.26 -9.83 -19.93
N ASP A 150 28.33 -10.17 -19.19
CA ASP A 150 28.35 -11.44 -18.43
C ASP A 150 27.45 -11.29 -17.19
N LEU A 151 26.26 -11.86 -17.26
CA LEU A 151 25.29 -11.83 -16.16
C LEU A 151 25.47 -12.96 -15.14
N ARG A 152 26.56 -13.74 -15.19
CA ARG A 152 26.95 -14.73 -14.17
C ARG A 152 25.88 -15.77 -13.85
N GLY A 153 25.06 -16.11 -14.85
CA GLY A 153 23.94 -17.04 -14.75
C GLY A 153 22.71 -16.48 -14.01
N ALA A 154 22.59 -15.17 -13.84
CA ALA A 154 21.44 -14.56 -13.19
C ALA A 154 20.15 -14.74 -14.01
N VAL A 155 19.08 -15.14 -13.31
CA VAL A 155 17.74 -15.34 -13.88
C VAL A 155 16.81 -14.29 -13.30
N PHE A 156 16.16 -13.52 -14.18
CA PHE A 156 15.29 -12.39 -13.80
C PHE A 156 14.10 -12.29 -14.77
N ALA A 157 12.92 -12.51 -14.20
CA ALA A 157 11.57 -12.39 -14.76
C ALA A 157 10.93 -10.99 -14.67
N ASP A 158 11.35 -10.19 -13.69
CA ASP A 158 10.62 -9.00 -13.23
C ASP A 158 11.30 -7.66 -13.60
N PRO A 159 10.55 -6.61 -13.99
CA PRO A 159 11.11 -5.28 -14.28
C PRO A 159 11.91 -4.66 -13.12
N ALA A 160 11.65 -5.04 -11.86
CA ALA A 160 12.41 -4.54 -10.73
C ALA A 160 13.83 -5.13 -10.66
N SER A 161 13.96 -6.44 -10.87
CA SER A 161 15.26 -7.13 -10.99
C SER A 161 16.04 -6.67 -12.22
N GLU A 162 15.34 -6.46 -13.34
CA GLU A 162 15.95 -5.96 -14.57
C GLU A 162 16.58 -4.58 -14.40
N ARG A 163 15.91 -3.65 -13.69
CA ARG A 163 16.50 -2.34 -13.34
C ARG A 163 17.76 -2.47 -12.48
N ALA A 164 17.74 -3.35 -11.47
CA ALA A 164 18.89 -3.57 -10.60
C ALA A 164 20.10 -4.15 -11.37
N ILE A 165 19.86 -5.11 -12.27
CA ILE A 165 20.90 -5.71 -13.12
C ILE A 165 21.43 -4.72 -14.17
N ALA A 166 20.55 -3.94 -14.81
CA ALA A 166 20.96 -2.90 -15.76
C ALA A 166 21.85 -1.83 -15.08
N LEU A 167 21.47 -1.38 -13.87
CA LEU A 167 22.27 -0.46 -13.07
C LEU A 167 23.63 -1.09 -12.68
N ALA A 168 23.64 -2.35 -12.25
CA ALA A 168 24.87 -3.08 -11.96
C ALA A 168 25.83 -3.13 -13.17
N CYS A 169 25.32 -3.42 -14.37
CA CYS A 169 26.10 -3.43 -15.60
C CYS A 169 26.63 -2.03 -16.00
N GLN A 170 25.87 -0.98 -15.72
CA GLN A 170 26.29 0.41 -15.96
C GLN A 170 27.41 0.83 -15.00
N VAL A 171 27.27 0.51 -13.71
CA VAL A 171 28.19 0.88 -12.63
C VAL A 171 29.46 0.02 -12.62
N ALA A 172 29.42 -1.19 -13.18
CA ALA A 172 30.58 -2.06 -13.37
C ALA A 172 31.77 -1.34 -14.03
N ARG A 173 31.52 -0.46 -15.01
CA ARG A 173 32.53 0.27 -15.78
C ARG A 173 33.29 1.36 -14.99
N SER A 174 32.83 1.71 -13.79
CA SER A 174 33.39 2.74 -12.93
C SER A 174 34.12 2.12 -11.75
N ASP A 175 35.17 2.76 -11.21
CA ASP A 175 35.88 2.30 -10.01
C ASP A 175 35.19 2.74 -8.69
N LEU A 176 34.04 3.41 -8.77
CA LEU A 176 33.31 3.91 -7.59
C LEU A 176 32.82 2.78 -6.66
N PRO A 177 32.79 3.04 -5.32
CA PRO A 177 32.17 2.16 -4.35
C PRO A 177 30.67 1.95 -4.66
N VAL A 178 30.20 0.73 -4.41
CA VAL A 178 28.79 0.35 -4.63
C VAL A 178 28.23 -0.25 -3.35
N LEU A 179 27.07 0.25 -2.93
CA LEU A 179 26.30 -0.30 -1.82
C LEU A 179 25.08 -1.06 -2.35
N ILE A 180 24.99 -2.35 -2.06
CA ILE A 180 23.88 -3.22 -2.46
C ILE A 180 22.97 -3.44 -1.26
N THR A 181 21.79 -2.81 -1.26
CA THR A 181 20.80 -2.92 -0.19
C THR A 181 19.74 -3.97 -0.54
N GLY A 182 19.24 -4.71 0.45
CA GLY A 182 18.14 -5.65 0.24
C GLY A 182 18.05 -6.79 1.26
N PRO A 183 16.88 -7.45 1.36
CA PRO A 183 16.61 -8.42 2.41
C PRO A 183 17.45 -9.70 2.29
N ASN A 184 17.45 -10.50 3.35
CA ASN A 184 18.24 -11.72 3.42
C ASN A 184 17.83 -12.74 2.36
N GLY A 185 18.83 -13.24 1.62
CA GLY A 185 18.62 -14.19 0.53
C GLY A 185 18.03 -13.60 -0.76
N SER A 186 18.01 -12.27 -0.94
CA SER A 186 17.53 -11.64 -2.19
C SER A 186 18.45 -11.85 -3.40
N GLY A 187 19.75 -12.11 -3.17
CA GLY A 187 20.75 -12.31 -4.24
C GLY A 187 21.81 -11.20 -4.35
N LYS A 188 22.02 -10.39 -3.30
CA LYS A 188 23.02 -9.29 -3.27
C LYS A 188 24.41 -9.71 -3.79
N GLU A 189 24.90 -10.88 -3.38
CA GLU A 189 26.17 -11.48 -3.83
C GLU A 189 26.23 -11.69 -5.35
N LYS A 190 25.13 -12.12 -5.98
CA LYS A 190 25.07 -12.31 -7.44
C LYS A 190 25.16 -10.98 -8.19
N ILE A 191 24.60 -9.90 -7.62
CA ILE A 191 24.78 -8.54 -8.18
C ILE A 191 26.26 -8.12 -8.08
N ALA A 192 26.94 -8.39 -6.96
CA ALA A 192 28.37 -8.13 -6.83
C ALA A 192 29.24 -8.92 -7.84
N GLU A 193 28.92 -10.20 -8.09
CA GLU A 193 29.55 -10.98 -9.15
C GLU A 193 29.37 -10.36 -10.55
N ILE A 194 28.16 -9.87 -10.88
CA ILE A 194 27.87 -9.21 -12.17
C ILE A 194 28.69 -7.92 -12.30
N ILE A 195 28.77 -7.11 -11.25
CA ILE A 195 29.59 -5.89 -11.23
C ILE A 195 31.05 -6.25 -11.50
N GLN A 196 31.59 -7.28 -10.84
CA GLN A 196 32.98 -7.70 -11.04
C GLN A 196 33.23 -8.26 -12.44
N ALA A 197 32.34 -9.10 -12.98
CA ALA A 197 32.52 -9.71 -14.30
C ALA A 197 32.62 -8.66 -15.43
N ASN A 198 31.93 -7.53 -15.26
CA ASN A 198 31.85 -6.46 -16.25
C ASN A 198 32.73 -5.23 -15.88
N SER A 199 33.64 -5.36 -14.90
CA SER A 199 34.50 -4.26 -14.43
C SER A 199 35.83 -4.14 -15.18
N ALA A 200 36.54 -3.03 -14.93
CA ALA A 200 37.94 -2.88 -15.34
C ALA A 200 38.88 -3.86 -14.61
N THR A 201 38.56 -4.23 -13.36
CA THR A 201 39.31 -5.18 -12.51
C THR A 201 38.84 -6.63 -12.66
N ARG A 202 38.04 -6.98 -13.68
CA ARG A 202 37.43 -8.32 -13.89
C ARG A 202 38.41 -9.49 -13.93
N HIS A 203 39.67 -9.23 -14.27
CA HIS A 203 40.75 -10.22 -14.32
C HIS A 203 41.54 -10.34 -12.99
N GLY A 204 41.31 -9.43 -12.05
CA GLY A 204 41.88 -9.46 -10.71
C GLY A 204 41.07 -10.34 -9.74
N PRO A 205 41.58 -10.58 -8.53
CA PRO A 205 40.92 -11.42 -7.53
C PRO A 205 39.55 -10.85 -7.11
N PHE A 206 38.55 -11.72 -6.97
CA PHE A 206 37.28 -11.40 -6.34
C PHE A 206 37.20 -12.08 -4.98
N ILE A 207 37.38 -11.30 -3.91
CA ILE A 207 37.42 -11.81 -2.54
C ILE A 207 36.13 -11.43 -1.83
N ALA A 208 35.35 -12.42 -1.41
CA ALA A 208 34.16 -12.21 -0.59
C ALA A 208 34.46 -12.40 0.90
N LEU A 209 33.92 -11.52 1.75
CA LEU A 209 33.97 -11.59 3.20
C LEU A 209 32.59 -11.22 3.76
N ASN A 210 31.99 -12.09 4.58
CA ASN A 210 30.77 -11.78 5.31
C ASN A 210 31.14 -11.27 6.71
N CYS A 211 30.80 -10.02 7.02
CA CYS A 211 31.15 -9.35 8.27
C CYS A 211 30.35 -9.86 9.49
N GLY A 212 29.23 -10.56 9.28
CA GLY A 212 28.43 -11.18 10.35
C GLY A 212 28.82 -12.62 10.69
N ALA A 213 29.72 -13.25 9.93
CA ALA A 213 30.07 -14.66 10.10
C ALA A 213 31.12 -14.94 11.20
N LEU A 214 31.79 -13.90 11.72
CA LEU A 214 32.91 -14.02 12.65
C LEU A 214 32.82 -13.01 13.81
N PRO A 215 33.34 -13.34 15.02
CA PRO A 215 33.46 -12.40 16.13
C PRO A 215 34.29 -11.15 15.79
N GLY A 216 34.00 -10.03 16.48
CA GLY A 216 34.52 -8.70 16.17
C GLY A 216 36.06 -8.58 16.05
N GLU A 217 36.81 -9.21 16.96
CA GLU A 217 38.29 -9.18 16.91
C GLU A 217 38.84 -10.02 15.73
N LEU A 218 38.14 -11.10 15.36
CA LEU A 218 38.55 -11.99 14.28
C LEU A 218 38.19 -11.45 12.89
N ILE A 219 37.09 -10.70 12.75
CA ILE A 219 36.75 -10.06 11.47
C ILE A 219 37.75 -8.96 11.09
N GLU A 220 38.28 -8.21 12.07
CA GLU A 220 39.37 -7.26 11.83
C GLU A 220 40.67 -7.97 11.40
N ALA A 221 41.01 -9.09 12.06
CA ALA A 221 42.17 -9.90 11.72
C ALA A 221 42.08 -10.56 10.33
N GLU A 222 40.88 -10.99 9.89
CA GLU A 222 40.66 -11.44 8.51
C GLU A 222 40.74 -10.29 7.51
N LEU A 223 40.14 -9.14 7.80
CA LEU A 223 40.03 -8.03 6.84
C LEU A 223 41.39 -7.36 6.58
N PHE A 224 42.11 -7.00 7.64
CA PHE A 224 43.37 -6.24 7.55
C PHE A 224 44.63 -7.11 7.72
N GLY A 225 44.49 -8.36 8.16
CA GLY A 225 45.61 -9.23 8.53
C GLY A 225 46.10 -8.96 9.96
N ALA A 226 46.92 -9.88 10.48
CA ALA A 226 47.42 -9.82 11.85
C ALA A 226 48.87 -10.31 11.93
N GLU A 227 49.67 -9.72 12.81
CA GLU A 227 51.00 -10.24 13.15
C GLU A 227 50.94 -11.28 14.28
N ALA A 228 52.03 -12.04 14.46
CA ALA A 228 52.11 -13.00 15.54
C ALA A 228 52.01 -12.31 16.91
N GLY A 229 51.11 -12.77 17.78
CA GLY A 229 50.81 -12.19 19.09
C GLY A 229 49.78 -11.05 19.09
N ALA A 230 49.19 -10.68 17.95
CA ALA A 230 48.24 -9.56 17.88
C ALA A 230 46.91 -9.77 18.62
N TYR A 231 46.51 -11.02 18.85
CA TYR A 231 45.33 -11.40 19.65
C TYR A 231 45.53 -12.81 20.24
N THR A 232 44.65 -13.23 21.15
CA THR A 232 44.72 -14.54 21.82
C THR A 232 44.60 -15.70 20.81
N GLY A 233 45.69 -16.43 20.61
CA GLY A 233 45.79 -17.53 19.63
C GLY A 233 46.46 -17.17 18.30
N ALA A 234 46.92 -15.92 18.11
CA ALA A 234 47.65 -15.47 16.92
C ALA A 234 49.11 -16.01 16.87
N ASN A 235 49.30 -17.33 16.79
CA ASN A 235 50.62 -17.96 16.85
C ASN A 235 51.49 -17.78 15.59
N LYS A 236 50.91 -17.27 14.49
CA LYS A 236 51.59 -16.97 13.22
C LYS A 236 50.98 -15.70 12.61
N ALA A 237 51.79 -14.95 11.87
CA ALA A 237 51.28 -13.84 11.06
C ALA A 237 50.31 -14.36 9.97
N ARG A 238 49.28 -13.58 9.67
CA ARG A 238 48.21 -13.91 8.74
C ARG A 238 47.94 -12.76 7.77
N GLU A 239 47.84 -13.11 6.51
CA GLU A 239 47.48 -12.21 5.42
C GLU A 239 46.00 -11.80 5.50
N GLY A 240 45.71 -10.53 5.23
CA GLY A 240 44.35 -9.97 5.25
C GLY A 240 43.64 -10.01 3.90
N LYS A 241 42.30 -9.92 3.89
CA LYS A 241 41.51 -9.88 2.65
C LYS A 241 41.86 -8.69 1.76
N PHE A 242 42.28 -7.55 2.32
CA PHE A 242 42.78 -6.42 1.52
C PHE A 242 44.08 -6.74 0.74
N GLU A 243 44.96 -7.57 1.31
CA GLU A 243 46.21 -7.98 0.66
C GLU A 243 45.90 -9.00 -0.44
N ALA A 244 45.05 -9.99 -0.14
CA ALA A 244 44.59 -11.00 -1.09
C ALA A 244 43.68 -10.47 -2.23
N ALA A 245 43.13 -9.25 -2.08
CA ALA A 245 42.27 -8.60 -3.07
C ALA A 245 42.99 -7.50 -3.88
N ASP A 246 44.31 -7.32 -3.72
CA ASP A 246 45.07 -6.27 -4.40
C ASP A 246 44.97 -6.41 -5.94
N GLY A 247 44.76 -5.27 -6.62
CA GLY A 247 44.46 -5.21 -8.05
C GLY A 247 43.08 -5.76 -8.47
N GLY A 248 42.25 -6.17 -7.52
CA GLY A 248 40.94 -6.78 -7.74
C GLY A 248 39.80 -6.08 -7.02
N THR A 249 38.86 -6.87 -6.51
CA THR A 249 37.62 -6.42 -5.89
C THR A 249 37.35 -7.18 -4.59
N LEU A 250 37.07 -6.44 -3.52
CA LEU A 250 36.66 -6.96 -2.21
C LEU A 250 35.16 -6.73 -2.01
N PHE A 251 34.43 -7.83 -1.86
CA PHE A 251 33.01 -7.84 -1.55
C PHE A 251 32.79 -8.01 -0.04
N LEU A 252 32.19 -7.00 0.60
CA LEU A 252 31.88 -6.96 2.03
C LEU A 252 30.37 -7.20 2.24
N ASP A 253 30.00 -8.44 2.51
CA ASP A 253 28.61 -8.82 2.80
C ASP A 253 28.24 -8.57 4.27
N GLU A 254 27.01 -8.11 4.48
CA GLU A 254 26.48 -7.67 5.77
C GLU A 254 27.36 -6.65 6.52
N ILE A 255 27.78 -5.60 5.81
CA ILE A 255 28.69 -4.54 6.30
C ILE A 255 28.22 -3.84 7.59
N GLY A 256 26.90 -3.81 7.85
CA GLY A 256 26.35 -3.27 9.11
C GLY A 256 26.84 -4.00 10.36
N ASN A 257 27.28 -5.25 10.25
CA ASN A 257 27.81 -6.02 11.39
C ASN A 257 29.30 -5.73 11.71
N LEU A 258 29.98 -4.89 10.93
CA LEU A 258 31.37 -4.54 11.17
C LEU A 258 31.50 -3.67 12.45
N PRO A 259 32.35 -4.01 13.44
CA PRO A 259 32.53 -3.19 14.65
C PRO A 259 33.06 -1.78 14.34
N LEU A 260 32.74 -0.79 15.19
CA LEU A 260 33.16 0.61 15.02
C LEU A 260 34.68 0.80 14.82
N ALA A 261 35.52 -0.02 15.46
CA ALA A 261 36.97 0.01 15.26
C ALA A 261 37.38 -0.46 13.84
N GLY A 262 36.78 -1.54 13.35
CA GLY A 262 36.89 -1.98 11.97
C GLY A 262 36.35 -0.96 10.96
N GLN A 263 35.24 -0.28 11.27
CA GLN A 263 34.67 0.79 10.44
C GLN A 263 35.65 1.97 10.25
N MET A 264 36.33 2.41 11.32
CA MET A 264 37.35 3.48 11.22
C MET A 264 38.54 3.07 10.35
N LYS A 265 39.03 1.84 10.50
CA LYS A 265 40.12 1.31 9.67
C LYS A 265 39.69 1.23 8.20
N LEU A 266 38.49 0.71 7.93
CA LEU A 266 37.94 0.59 6.58
C LEU A 266 37.84 1.96 5.89
N LEU A 267 37.38 3.00 6.58
CA LEU A 267 37.34 4.37 6.05
C LEU A 267 38.75 4.85 5.63
N ARG A 268 39.77 4.69 6.49
CA ARG A 268 41.16 5.06 6.16
C ARG A 268 41.66 4.34 4.89
N VAL A 269 41.29 3.07 4.68
CA VAL A 269 41.67 2.34 3.44
C VAL A 269 40.93 2.92 2.23
N LEU A 270 39.62 3.18 2.35
CA LEU A 270 38.79 3.73 1.28
C LEU A 270 39.19 5.15 0.86
N GLU A 271 39.79 5.93 1.76
CA GLU A 271 40.28 7.28 1.50
C GLU A 271 41.72 7.30 0.96
N THR A 272 42.62 6.51 1.56
CA THR A 272 44.07 6.64 1.34
C THR A 272 44.73 5.47 0.62
N GLY A 273 44.02 4.36 0.41
CA GLY A 273 44.58 3.09 -0.08
C GLY A 273 45.51 2.38 0.92
N ARG A 274 45.69 2.94 2.13
CA ARG A 274 46.69 2.50 3.12
C ARG A 274 46.06 1.93 4.37
N TYR A 275 46.68 0.88 4.90
CA TYR A 275 46.22 0.13 6.08
C TYR A 275 47.39 -0.49 6.85
N GLU A 276 47.10 -0.94 8.07
CA GLU A 276 48.06 -1.59 8.96
C GLU A 276 47.47 -2.94 9.42
N ARG A 277 48.33 -3.97 9.57
CA ARG A 277 47.92 -5.25 10.16
C ARG A 277 47.71 -5.08 11.66
N LEU A 278 46.82 -5.88 12.26
CA LEU A 278 46.66 -5.90 13.71
C LEU A 278 47.98 -6.28 14.38
N GLY A 279 48.41 -5.49 15.37
CA GLY A 279 49.70 -5.64 16.05
C GLY A 279 50.92 -5.13 15.26
N SER A 280 50.75 -4.45 14.13
CA SER A 280 51.83 -3.90 13.32
C SER A 280 51.72 -2.40 13.13
N ASN A 281 52.84 -1.67 13.27
CA ASN A 281 52.94 -0.26 12.92
C ASN A 281 53.44 -0.05 11.46
N ARG A 282 53.55 -1.13 10.67
CA ARG A 282 54.03 -1.06 9.29
C ARG A 282 52.86 -0.81 8.35
N GLU A 283 52.80 0.41 7.82
CA GLU A 283 51.83 0.78 6.79
C GLU A 283 52.04 -0.05 5.51
N ARG A 284 50.91 -0.47 4.92
CA ARG A 284 50.79 -1.24 3.68
C ARG A 284 49.82 -0.51 2.76
N HIS A 285 49.90 -0.78 1.47
CA HIS A 285 49.02 -0.20 0.45
C HIS A 285 48.40 -1.33 -0.39
N ALA A 286 47.10 -1.24 -0.69
CA ALA A 286 46.41 -2.13 -1.62
C ALA A 286 45.41 -1.33 -2.45
N LYS A 287 45.41 -1.53 -3.78
CA LYS A 287 44.47 -0.91 -4.71
C LYS A 287 43.32 -1.88 -4.98
N VAL A 288 42.27 -1.75 -4.18
CA VAL A 288 41.12 -2.67 -4.19
C VAL A 288 39.83 -1.91 -4.44
N ARG A 289 39.00 -2.38 -5.38
CA ARG A 289 37.62 -1.89 -5.51
C ARG A 289 36.75 -2.51 -4.41
N VAL A 290 36.00 -1.70 -3.68
CA VAL A 290 35.10 -2.20 -2.63
C VAL A 290 33.65 -2.20 -3.09
N ILE A 291 32.98 -3.33 -2.93
CA ILE A 291 31.53 -3.49 -3.08
C ILE A 291 31.00 -3.93 -1.72
N SER A 292 30.01 -3.23 -1.18
CA SER A 292 29.41 -3.54 0.12
C SER A 292 27.96 -3.99 -0.04
N ALA A 293 27.50 -4.89 0.82
CA ALA A 293 26.10 -5.31 0.88
C ALA A 293 25.57 -5.32 2.30
N THR A 294 24.28 -5.07 2.48
CA THR A 294 23.62 -5.07 3.80
C THR A 294 22.14 -5.46 3.71
N ASN A 295 21.62 -6.11 4.75
CA ASN A 295 20.19 -6.23 5.01
C ASN A 295 19.63 -5.15 5.97
N ALA A 296 20.51 -4.40 6.65
CA ALA A 296 20.16 -3.51 7.74
C ALA A 296 19.97 -2.05 7.27
N ASP A 297 19.10 -1.33 7.98
CA ASP A 297 18.87 0.12 7.83
C ASP A 297 20.06 0.90 8.40
N LEU A 298 21.06 1.17 7.56
CA LEU A 298 22.26 1.94 7.96
C LEU A 298 21.91 3.35 8.47
N PRO A 299 20.98 4.12 7.86
CA PRO A 299 20.46 5.36 8.45
C PRO A 299 19.92 5.23 9.87
N ALA A 300 19.23 4.13 10.22
CA ALA A 300 18.84 3.86 11.61
C ALA A 300 20.05 3.57 12.50
N MET A 301 20.99 2.73 12.04
CA MET A 301 22.19 2.38 12.79
C MET A 301 23.10 3.59 13.10
N ILE A 302 23.12 4.60 12.21
CA ILE A 302 23.81 5.88 12.43
C ILE A 302 23.15 6.68 13.57
N ARG A 303 21.82 6.77 13.60
CA ARG A 303 21.08 7.44 14.70
C ARG A 303 21.31 6.76 16.05
N ASP A 304 21.47 5.44 16.04
CA ASP A 304 21.75 4.63 17.23
C ASP A 304 23.24 4.58 17.60
N GLY A 305 24.12 5.25 16.85
CA GLY A 305 25.57 5.31 17.09
C GLY A 305 26.34 4.01 16.84
N SER A 306 25.71 3.02 16.20
CA SER A 306 26.28 1.69 15.91
C SER A 306 26.98 1.61 14.55
N PHE A 307 26.71 2.58 13.65
CA PHE A 307 27.39 2.73 12.37
C PHE A 307 27.86 4.18 12.17
N ARG A 308 29.03 4.39 11.58
CA ARG A 308 29.57 5.73 11.35
C ARG A 308 29.00 6.38 10.09
N GLU A 309 28.64 7.66 10.20
CA GLU A 309 28.11 8.47 9.11
C GLU A 309 29.15 8.73 7.99
N ASP A 310 30.41 8.98 8.34
CA ASP A 310 31.50 9.20 7.39
C ASP A 310 31.75 7.99 6.47
N LEU A 311 31.80 6.79 7.04
CA LEU A 311 31.90 5.54 6.31
C LEU A 311 30.65 5.29 5.43
N TYR A 312 29.46 5.64 5.90
CA TYR A 312 28.22 5.50 5.12
C TYR A 312 28.27 6.32 3.83
N TYR A 313 28.61 7.62 3.90
CA TYR A 313 28.73 8.44 2.69
C TYR A 313 29.87 7.99 1.78
N ARG A 314 30.98 7.47 2.33
CA ARG A 314 32.08 6.93 1.51
C ARG A 314 31.71 5.64 0.77
N LEU A 315 30.86 4.79 1.37
CA LEU A 315 30.37 3.56 0.75
C LEU A 315 29.18 3.80 -0.20
N ASN A 316 28.25 4.69 0.17
CA ASN A 316 27.03 4.95 -0.60
C ASN A 316 27.24 5.99 -1.72
N THR A 317 28.24 5.75 -2.59
CA THR A 317 28.41 6.58 -3.80
C THR A 317 27.41 6.16 -4.89
N VAL A 318 27.11 4.87 -5.00
CA VAL A 318 26.01 4.35 -5.83
C VAL A 318 25.28 3.26 -5.07
N GLU A 319 23.97 3.44 -4.87
CA GLU A 319 23.11 2.42 -4.25
C GLU A 319 22.43 1.55 -5.31
N ILE A 320 22.44 0.23 -5.10
CA ILE A 320 21.65 -0.74 -5.87
C ILE A 320 20.72 -1.48 -4.92
N ALA A 321 19.49 -0.96 -4.79
CA ALA A 321 18.44 -1.59 -4.01
C ALA A 321 17.88 -2.82 -4.75
N LEU A 322 17.97 -4.00 -4.13
CA LEU A 322 17.45 -5.27 -4.63
C LEU A 322 16.20 -5.69 -3.82
N PRO A 323 14.98 -5.60 -4.41
CA PRO A 323 13.72 -5.84 -3.71
C PRO A 323 13.54 -7.24 -3.12
N ALA A 324 12.57 -7.39 -2.22
CA ALA A 324 12.13 -8.68 -1.72
C ALA A 324 11.56 -9.54 -2.87
N LEU A 325 11.62 -10.87 -2.76
CA LEU A 325 11.07 -11.77 -3.78
C LEU A 325 9.54 -11.60 -3.95
N ALA A 326 8.84 -11.26 -2.87
CA ALA A 326 7.41 -10.92 -2.89
C ALA A 326 7.08 -9.65 -3.69
N GLU A 327 8.05 -8.73 -3.87
CA GLU A 327 7.90 -7.47 -4.60
C GLU A 327 8.24 -7.63 -6.09
N ARG A 328 8.70 -8.82 -6.51
CA ARG A 328 9.10 -9.18 -7.87
C ARG A 328 8.58 -10.56 -8.30
N PRO A 329 7.25 -10.79 -8.26
CA PRO A 329 6.65 -12.10 -8.52
C PRO A 329 6.95 -12.65 -9.93
N GLY A 330 7.33 -11.80 -10.87
CA GLY A 330 7.79 -12.22 -12.20
C GLY A 330 9.02 -13.14 -12.15
N ASP A 331 9.89 -12.99 -11.15
CA ASP A 331 11.11 -13.81 -10.99
C ASP A 331 10.82 -15.24 -10.52
N ILE A 332 9.72 -15.48 -9.78
CA ILE A 332 9.50 -16.72 -9.03
C ILE A 332 9.44 -17.95 -9.95
N GLY A 333 8.72 -17.86 -11.06
CA GLY A 333 8.57 -18.97 -12.02
C GLY A 333 9.90 -19.35 -12.69
N PRO A 334 10.57 -18.40 -13.37
CA PRO A 334 11.86 -18.63 -14.01
C PRO A 334 12.97 -19.06 -13.05
N LEU A 335 13.03 -18.51 -11.84
CA LEU A 335 13.94 -18.99 -10.79
C LEU A 335 13.62 -20.43 -10.41
N ALA A 336 12.34 -20.80 -10.32
CA ALA A 336 11.95 -22.15 -9.95
C ALA A 336 12.33 -23.17 -11.03
N GLU A 337 12.12 -22.84 -12.30
CA GLU A 337 12.51 -23.68 -13.44
C GLU A 337 14.04 -23.81 -13.54
N HIS A 338 14.79 -22.73 -13.26
CA HIS A 338 16.25 -22.76 -13.17
C HIS A 338 16.77 -23.67 -12.04
N PHE A 339 16.23 -23.57 -10.82
CA PHE A 339 16.69 -24.39 -9.69
C PHE A 339 16.32 -25.87 -9.80
N LEU A 340 15.32 -26.22 -10.62
CA LEU A 340 14.96 -27.60 -10.92
C LEU A 340 15.73 -28.20 -12.11
N ALA A 341 16.50 -27.39 -12.86
CA ALA A 341 17.35 -27.81 -13.99
C ALA A 341 16.66 -28.72 -15.04
N GLY A 342 15.32 -28.68 -15.12
CA GLY A 342 14.52 -29.56 -15.98
C GLY A 342 14.28 -30.99 -15.46
N GLU A 343 14.77 -31.36 -14.28
CA GLU A 343 14.68 -32.75 -13.75
C GLU A 343 13.24 -33.22 -13.54
N LYS A 344 12.37 -32.36 -12.98
CA LYS A 344 10.93 -32.63 -12.79
C LYS A 344 10.13 -31.34 -12.99
N PRO A 345 9.13 -31.31 -13.90
CA PRO A 345 8.29 -30.14 -14.07
C PRO A 345 7.30 -29.96 -12.91
N LEU A 346 6.99 -28.70 -12.59
CA LEU A 346 5.99 -28.31 -11.60
C LEU A 346 4.57 -28.51 -12.15
N SER A 347 3.65 -29.02 -11.33
CA SER A 347 2.22 -28.99 -11.65
C SER A 347 1.66 -27.56 -11.61
N ALA A 348 0.51 -27.32 -12.26
CA ALA A 348 -0.13 -26.01 -12.24
C ALA A 348 -0.44 -25.54 -10.80
N GLN A 349 -0.90 -26.46 -9.94
CA GLN A 349 -1.17 -26.18 -8.53
C GLN A 349 0.11 -25.85 -7.76
N ALA A 350 1.24 -26.49 -8.10
CA ALA A 350 2.54 -26.19 -7.50
C ALA A 350 3.03 -24.78 -7.90
N ARG A 351 2.95 -24.41 -9.18
CA ARG A 351 3.30 -23.04 -9.65
C ARG A 351 2.46 -21.97 -8.96
N ASP A 352 1.16 -22.19 -8.86
CA ASP A 352 0.22 -21.32 -8.12
C ASP A 352 0.60 -21.16 -6.64
N ALA A 353 0.98 -22.26 -5.98
CA ALA A 353 1.39 -22.23 -4.58
C ALA A 353 2.69 -21.44 -4.37
N LEU A 354 3.65 -21.53 -5.32
CA LEU A 354 4.87 -20.73 -5.30
C LEU A 354 4.59 -19.24 -5.47
N GLN A 355 3.67 -18.86 -6.37
CA GLN A 355 3.29 -17.46 -6.62
C GLN A 355 2.52 -16.82 -5.46
N ARG A 356 1.78 -17.62 -4.66
CA ARG A 356 1.02 -17.12 -3.50
C ARG A 356 1.82 -17.06 -2.20
N HIS A 357 3.04 -17.58 -2.17
CA HIS A 357 3.87 -17.61 -0.97
C HIS A 357 4.64 -16.29 -0.79
N GLY A 358 4.75 -15.81 0.45
CA GLY A 358 5.37 -14.52 0.77
C GLY A 358 6.91 -14.49 0.79
N TRP A 359 7.56 -15.66 0.67
CA TRP A 359 9.02 -15.83 0.59
C TRP A 359 9.85 -14.97 1.58
N PRO A 360 9.63 -15.07 2.90
CA PRO A 360 10.38 -14.31 3.90
C PRO A 360 11.91 -14.54 3.83
N GLY A 361 12.38 -15.72 3.38
CA GLY A 361 13.79 -16.00 3.11
C GLY A 361 14.21 -15.82 1.64
N ASN A 362 13.36 -15.19 0.83
CA ASN A 362 13.59 -14.80 -0.56
C ASN A 362 14.08 -15.96 -1.45
N VAL A 363 15.05 -15.70 -2.33
CA VAL A 363 15.57 -16.67 -3.31
C VAL A 363 16.27 -17.85 -2.62
N ARG A 364 16.90 -17.62 -1.47
CA ARG A 364 17.52 -18.68 -0.65
C ARG A 364 16.48 -19.67 -0.12
N GLU A 365 15.34 -19.19 0.34
CA GLU A 365 14.21 -20.05 0.73
C GLU A 365 13.60 -20.79 -0.47
N LEU A 366 13.33 -20.08 -1.58
CA LEU A 366 12.79 -20.68 -2.81
C LEU A 366 13.67 -21.85 -3.29
N ARG A 367 14.98 -21.65 -3.38
CA ARG A 367 15.95 -22.69 -3.75
C ARG A 367 15.86 -23.90 -2.80
N ASN A 368 15.90 -23.67 -1.49
CA ASN A 368 15.85 -24.74 -0.49
C ASN A 368 14.53 -25.53 -0.53
N VAL A 369 13.40 -24.84 -0.75
CA VAL A 369 12.08 -25.47 -0.90
C VAL A 369 12.05 -26.36 -2.15
N LEU A 370 12.51 -25.86 -3.30
CA LEU A 370 12.47 -26.60 -4.56
C LEU A 370 13.44 -27.79 -4.59
N GLN A 371 14.66 -27.62 -4.09
CA GLN A 371 15.62 -28.72 -3.96
C GLN A 371 15.06 -29.84 -3.07
N ARG A 372 14.42 -29.48 -1.95
CA ARG A 372 13.74 -30.44 -1.07
C ARG A 372 12.53 -31.10 -1.76
N ALA A 373 11.74 -30.33 -2.49
CA ALA A 373 10.57 -30.85 -3.21
C ALA A 373 10.97 -31.83 -4.33
N ALA A 374 12.03 -31.53 -5.09
CA ALA A 374 12.56 -32.43 -6.13
C ALA A 374 13.02 -33.79 -5.56
N LEU A 375 13.65 -33.77 -4.38
CA LEU A 375 14.07 -34.97 -3.64
C LEU A 375 12.90 -35.78 -3.06
N LEU A 376 11.85 -35.11 -2.56
CA LEU A 376 10.71 -35.76 -1.92
C LEU A 376 9.61 -36.23 -2.90
N ALA A 377 9.47 -35.57 -4.05
CA ALA A 377 8.45 -35.90 -5.05
C ALA A 377 8.65 -37.32 -5.62
N GLN A 378 7.71 -38.22 -5.33
CA GLN A 378 7.75 -39.61 -5.79
C GLN A 378 7.27 -39.78 -7.25
N GLY A 379 6.57 -38.78 -7.79
CA GLY A 379 6.05 -38.79 -9.16
C GLY A 379 6.96 -38.13 -10.20
N ALA A 380 6.53 -38.19 -11.47
CA ALA A 380 7.19 -37.53 -12.59
C ALA A 380 6.98 -36.00 -12.66
N ARG A 381 6.22 -35.44 -11.70
CA ARG A 381 5.97 -34.00 -11.52
C ARG A 381 6.04 -33.66 -10.05
N ILE A 382 6.39 -32.41 -9.74
CA ILE A 382 6.32 -31.87 -8.36
C ILE A 382 4.94 -31.30 -8.14
N GLU A 383 4.21 -31.85 -7.17
CA GLU A 383 2.87 -31.40 -6.79
C GLU A 383 2.89 -30.37 -5.65
N ALA A 384 1.79 -29.65 -5.46
CA ALA A 384 1.69 -28.61 -4.42
C ALA A 384 1.94 -29.13 -2.99
N GLY A 385 1.67 -30.42 -2.74
CA GLY A 385 1.97 -31.08 -1.47
C GLY A 385 3.47 -31.31 -1.23
N ASP A 386 4.24 -31.57 -2.29
CA ASP A 386 5.68 -31.88 -2.22
C ASP A 386 6.52 -30.65 -1.83
N LEU A 387 6.02 -29.45 -2.16
CA LEU A 387 6.63 -28.18 -1.77
C LEU A 387 6.68 -28.00 -0.24
N ASN A 388 5.70 -28.58 0.48
CA ASN A 388 5.55 -28.49 1.93
C ASN A 388 5.68 -27.04 2.46
N LEU A 389 5.05 -26.09 1.77
CA LEU A 389 5.02 -24.68 2.16
C LEU A 389 4.15 -24.50 3.42
N PRO A 390 4.56 -23.67 4.38
CA PRO A 390 3.70 -23.31 5.51
C PRO A 390 2.42 -22.66 4.98
N ARG A 391 1.27 -23.08 5.49
CA ARG A 391 -0.02 -22.48 5.09
C ARG A 391 0.00 -20.99 5.41
N ALA A 392 -0.02 -20.16 4.37
CA ALA A 392 -0.27 -18.74 4.52
C ALA A 392 -1.59 -18.55 5.31
N PRO A 393 -1.65 -17.61 6.27
CA PRO A 393 -2.90 -17.24 6.88
C PRO A 393 -3.84 -16.76 5.77
N ALA A 394 -5.03 -17.36 5.69
CA ALA A 394 -6.02 -16.95 4.69
C ALA A 394 -6.29 -15.45 4.84
N PRO A 395 -6.37 -14.68 3.74
CA PRO A 395 -6.71 -13.27 3.83
C PRO A 395 -8.05 -13.14 4.55
N THR A 396 -8.03 -12.54 5.74
CA THR A 396 -9.25 -12.20 6.46
C THR A 396 -10.04 -11.26 5.57
N ALA A 397 -11.14 -11.75 5.00
CA ALA A 397 -12.05 -10.93 4.22
C ALA A 397 -12.49 -9.74 5.08
N GLY A 398 -11.91 -8.57 4.78
CA GLY A 398 -12.30 -7.32 5.40
C GLY A 398 -13.80 -7.15 5.20
N GLY A 399 -14.53 -6.92 6.29
CA GLY A 399 -15.99 -6.91 6.26
C GLY A 399 -16.53 -5.84 5.33
N ALA A 400 -16.87 -6.23 4.09
CA ALA A 400 -17.65 -5.42 3.19
C ALA A 400 -18.99 -5.16 3.88
N GLY A 401 -19.19 -3.92 4.35
CA GLY A 401 -20.38 -3.47 5.05
C GLY A 401 -21.59 -3.48 4.11
N CYS A 402 -22.19 -4.66 3.92
CA CYS A 402 -23.39 -4.84 3.11
C CYS A 402 -24.56 -4.12 3.78
N ARG A 403 -24.84 -2.89 3.34
CA ARG A 403 -26.01 -2.12 3.77
C ARG A 403 -27.26 -2.82 3.25
N ARG A 404 -28.02 -3.45 4.16
CA ARG A 404 -29.34 -3.99 3.85
C ARG A 404 -30.31 -2.86 3.47
N ALA A 405 -30.60 -2.73 2.19
CA ALA A 405 -31.91 -2.30 1.72
C ALA A 405 -32.69 -3.59 1.35
N GLY A 406 -33.92 -3.74 1.85
CA GLY A 406 -34.62 -5.02 1.79
C GLY A 406 -35.75 -5.06 0.77
N SER A 407 -36.15 -6.27 0.39
CA SER A 407 -37.55 -6.61 0.06
C SER A 407 -37.78 -8.13 0.11
N ARG A 408 -39.06 -8.52 0.10
CA ARG A 408 -39.58 -9.88 0.37
C ARG A 408 -39.50 -10.79 -0.87
N ALA A 409 -39.43 -12.12 -0.69
CA ALA A 409 -40.43 -13.11 -1.20
C ALA A 409 -40.00 -14.60 -1.07
N TYR A 410 -40.93 -15.46 -0.62
CA TYR A 410 -41.17 -16.91 -0.90
C TYR A 410 -39.97 -17.93 -0.93
N ARG A 411 -39.98 -19.05 -0.16
CA ARG A 411 -40.71 -20.36 -0.36
C ARG A 411 -40.54 -20.91 -1.79
N THR A 412 -40.10 -22.14 -2.11
CA THR A 412 -39.93 -23.46 -1.42
C THR A 412 -38.58 -24.11 -1.86
N GLY A 413 -38.17 -25.37 -1.60
CA GLY A 413 -38.58 -26.45 -0.66
C GLY A 413 -38.36 -27.89 -1.22
N ALA A 414 -37.76 -28.79 -0.40
CA ALA A 414 -37.37 -30.20 -0.69
C ALA A 414 -36.24 -30.45 -1.74
N GLY A 415 -35.41 -31.50 -1.67
CA GLY A 415 -35.16 -32.45 -0.57
C GLY A 415 -34.36 -33.72 -0.95
N THR A 416 -33.85 -34.43 0.08
CA THR A 416 -33.62 -35.90 0.19
C THR A 416 -32.40 -36.65 -0.41
N ARG A 417 -31.91 -37.62 0.42
CA ARG A 417 -31.12 -38.86 0.16
C ARG A 417 -29.61 -38.70 -0.14
N ALA A 418 -28.63 -39.28 0.58
CA ALA A 418 -28.48 -40.35 1.61
C ALA A 418 -28.12 -41.79 1.13
N ARG A 419 -26.85 -42.17 1.33
CA ARG A 419 -26.26 -43.51 1.69
C ARG A 419 -24.73 -43.31 1.87
N CYS A 420 -23.99 -43.79 2.88
CA CYS A 420 -24.07 -44.89 3.86
C CYS A 420 -23.50 -46.25 3.40
N ASP A 421 -22.58 -46.79 4.23
CA ASP A 421 -21.88 -48.11 4.27
C ASP A 421 -20.39 -48.12 3.81
N ARG A 422 -19.43 -48.87 4.41
CA ARG A 422 -19.33 -49.62 5.71
C ARG A 422 -17.90 -50.18 5.96
N THR A 423 -17.49 -50.36 7.24
CA THR A 423 -16.56 -51.44 7.79
C THR A 423 -15.08 -51.54 7.29
N SER A 424 -14.06 -52.05 8.03
CA SER A 424 -13.92 -52.63 9.40
C SER A 424 -12.45 -52.86 9.89
N ARG A 425 -12.24 -52.95 11.24
CA ARG A 425 -11.25 -53.77 12.03
C ARG A 425 -9.72 -53.44 11.94
N ARG A 426 -9.02 -53.08 13.05
CA ARG A 426 -8.33 -53.87 14.15
C ARG A 426 -7.02 -54.59 13.69
N ARG A 427 -5.85 -54.64 14.37
CA ARG A 427 -5.28 -54.44 15.76
C ARG A 427 -3.79 -53.95 15.66
N ALA A 428 -3.23 -53.06 16.50
CA ALA A 428 -2.46 -53.25 17.78
C ALA A 428 -1.25 -54.22 17.75
N GLY A 429 -0.02 -53.95 18.26
CA GLY A 429 0.62 -52.82 19.00
C GLY A 429 2.18 -52.90 18.97
N VAL A 430 2.99 -51.99 19.57
CA VAL A 430 3.76 -52.12 20.85
C VAL A 430 4.56 -50.81 21.16
N GLU A 431 4.89 -50.58 22.45
CA GLU A 431 5.50 -49.44 23.20
C GLU A 431 7.04 -49.16 22.96
N PRO A 432 7.79 -48.35 23.79
CA PRO A 432 7.81 -46.88 24.08
C PRO A 432 9.27 -46.28 24.04
N PRO A 433 9.72 -45.23 24.81
CA PRO A 433 9.22 -43.85 25.05
C PRO A 433 10.24 -42.67 24.86
N GLY A 434 9.78 -41.55 24.28
CA GLY A 434 10.01 -40.15 24.74
C GLY A 434 11.36 -39.42 24.51
N PRO A 435 11.48 -38.11 24.87
CA PRO A 435 10.43 -37.20 25.40
C PRO A 435 10.37 -35.76 24.77
N LEU A 436 9.27 -35.02 25.02
CA LEU A 436 9.13 -33.53 25.14
C LEU A 436 9.65 -32.62 23.99
N SER A 437 9.04 -31.51 23.56
CA SER A 437 7.75 -30.81 23.79
C SER A 437 7.62 -29.74 22.65
N ALA A 438 6.60 -28.90 22.47
CA ALA A 438 5.38 -28.56 23.22
C ALA A 438 4.23 -28.21 22.23
N HIS A 439 3.23 -27.42 22.66
CA HIS A 439 2.15 -26.88 21.81
C HIS A 439 2.03 -25.34 21.91
N GLY A 440 1.49 -24.73 20.85
CA GLY A 440 0.79 -23.42 20.86
C GLY A 440 -0.67 -23.60 20.37
N PRO A 441 -1.60 -22.66 20.65
CA PRO A 441 -2.85 -23.10 21.28
C PRO A 441 -4.18 -22.91 20.52
N LEU A 442 -5.15 -23.73 20.96
CA LEU A 442 -6.60 -23.46 21.16
C LEU A 442 -7.47 -22.85 20.03
N ARG A 443 -8.43 -23.65 19.57
CA ARG A 443 -9.82 -23.21 19.40
C ARG A 443 -10.78 -24.15 20.12
N HIS A 444 -11.72 -23.57 20.88
CA HIS A 444 -12.73 -24.31 21.64
C HIS A 444 -13.65 -25.14 20.75
N HIS A 445 -13.94 -26.37 21.18
CA HIS A 445 -15.24 -26.99 20.99
C HIS A 445 -15.73 -27.57 22.31
N LEU A 446 -16.96 -27.24 22.71
CA LEU A 446 -17.62 -27.91 23.83
C LEU A 446 -17.83 -29.39 23.48
N GLY A 447 -17.11 -30.26 24.17
CA GLY A 447 -17.30 -31.71 24.12
C GLY A 447 -17.17 -32.29 25.53
N MET A 448 -18.31 -32.47 26.22
CA MET A 448 -18.35 -33.14 27.52
C MET A 448 -17.99 -34.63 27.36
N ASN A 449 -16.70 -34.95 27.41
CA ASN A 449 -16.20 -36.33 27.46
C ASN A 449 -15.61 -36.64 28.84
N PHE A 450 -16.50 -36.77 29.83
CA PHE A 450 -16.15 -37.24 31.17
C PHE A 450 -15.79 -38.73 31.14
N ARG A 451 -14.50 -39.07 30.98
CA ARG A 451 -13.98 -40.42 31.29
C ARG A 451 -12.46 -40.48 31.48
N MET A 452 -11.98 -39.96 32.60
CA MET A 452 -10.76 -40.49 33.23
C MET A 452 -11.10 -41.01 34.63
N ARG A 453 -10.46 -42.11 35.01
CA ARG A 453 -10.75 -42.83 36.26
C ARG A 453 -9.99 -42.18 37.42
N ASN A 454 -10.52 -41.05 37.91
CA ASN A 454 -9.98 -40.35 39.09
C ASN A 454 -9.78 -41.35 40.23
N ARG A 455 -8.57 -41.40 40.77
CA ARG A 455 -8.35 -41.94 42.11
C ARG A 455 -8.83 -40.85 43.07
N SER A 456 -10.12 -40.92 43.46
CA SER A 456 -10.70 -39.97 44.41
C SER A 456 -9.75 -39.73 45.58
N PHE A 457 -9.56 -38.46 45.96
CA PHE A 457 -8.78 -38.09 47.14
C PHE A 457 -9.18 -38.90 48.39
N THR A 458 -10.48 -39.22 48.54
CA THR A 458 -11.01 -40.05 49.63
C THR A 458 -10.39 -41.45 49.64
N PHE A 459 -10.16 -42.06 48.49
CA PHE A 459 -9.53 -43.39 48.36
C PHE A 459 -8.03 -43.35 48.67
N ALA A 460 -7.34 -42.28 48.25
CA ALA A 460 -5.92 -42.08 48.59
C ALA A 460 -5.72 -41.81 50.09
N LEU A 461 -6.63 -41.08 50.72
CA LEU A 461 -6.65 -40.86 52.17
C LEU A 461 -6.97 -42.15 52.93
N PHE A 462 -7.98 -42.92 52.49
CA PHE A 462 -8.33 -44.22 53.04
C PHE A 462 -7.14 -45.19 53.03
N LEU A 463 -6.42 -45.30 51.91
CA LEU A 463 -5.23 -46.16 51.79
C LEU A 463 -4.09 -45.75 52.75
N ARG A 464 -3.97 -44.45 53.07
CA ARG A 464 -3.00 -43.92 54.05
C ARG A 464 -3.42 -44.09 55.51
N LEU A 465 -4.71 -44.31 55.77
CA LEU A 465 -5.24 -44.60 57.11
C LEU A 465 -5.32 -46.11 57.41
N LEU A 466 -5.25 -46.96 56.37
CA LEU A 466 -5.26 -48.42 56.49
C LEU A 466 -4.18 -48.98 57.46
N PRO A 467 -2.93 -48.45 57.52
CA PRO A 467 -1.94 -48.87 58.52
C PRO A 467 -2.35 -48.50 59.96
N VAL A 468 -3.06 -47.40 60.17
CA VAL A 468 -3.58 -46.99 61.49
C VAL A 468 -4.73 -47.91 61.91
N LEU A 469 -5.57 -48.34 60.97
CA LEU A 469 -6.61 -49.34 61.20
C LEU A 469 -6.02 -50.71 61.55
N ALA A 470 -4.95 -51.13 60.86
CA ALA A 470 -4.23 -52.37 61.19
C ALA A 470 -3.56 -52.29 62.57
N LEU A 471 -2.96 -51.14 62.91
CA LEU A 471 -2.43 -50.88 64.25
C LEU A 471 -3.54 -50.95 65.32
N ALA A 472 -4.76 -50.46 65.02
CA ALA A 472 -5.89 -50.49 65.95
C ALA A 472 -6.33 -51.92 66.31
N ALA A 473 -6.22 -52.86 65.37
CA ALA A 473 -6.52 -54.27 65.61
C ALA A 473 -5.37 -55.00 66.33
N ALA A 474 -4.11 -54.74 65.94
CA ALA A 474 -2.95 -55.48 66.44
C ALA A 474 -2.44 -54.99 67.80
N LEU A 475 -2.48 -53.69 68.07
CA LEU A 475 -1.85 -53.08 69.24
C LEU A 475 -2.46 -53.53 70.58
N PRO A 476 -3.79 -53.63 70.75
CA PRO A 476 -4.38 -54.12 72.01
C PRO A 476 -4.02 -55.58 72.28
N TRP A 477 -4.00 -56.42 71.24
CA TRP A 477 -3.63 -57.84 71.36
C TRP A 477 -2.16 -58.03 71.74
N PHE A 478 -1.26 -57.26 71.10
CA PHE A 478 0.16 -57.27 71.44
C PHE A 478 0.42 -56.77 72.86
N MET A 479 -0.25 -55.70 73.28
CA MET A 479 -0.08 -55.12 74.63
C MET A 479 -0.66 -56.00 75.74
N ALA A 480 -1.72 -56.78 75.46
CA ALA A 480 -2.29 -57.73 76.41
C ALA A 480 -1.34 -58.89 76.80
N TYR A 481 -0.24 -59.11 76.05
CA TYR A 481 0.79 -60.08 76.43
C TYR A 481 1.73 -59.58 77.55
N TRP A 482 1.83 -58.25 77.73
CA TRP A 482 2.79 -57.61 78.64
C TRP A 482 2.16 -56.88 79.84
N LEU A 483 0.83 -56.78 79.87
CA LEU A 483 0.09 -55.92 80.81
C LEU A 483 -1.18 -56.61 81.33
N ASP A 484 -1.17 -57.05 82.59
CA ASP A 484 -2.28 -57.77 83.23
C ASP A 484 -3.55 -56.93 83.45
N ARG A 485 -3.46 -55.60 83.37
CA ARG A 485 -4.57 -54.67 83.63
C ARG A 485 -5.17 -54.15 82.32
N GLY A 486 -6.31 -54.72 81.91
CA GLY A 486 -6.98 -54.38 80.64
C GLY A 486 -7.28 -52.89 80.43
N TRP A 487 -7.51 -52.10 81.49
CA TRP A 487 -7.71 -50.65 81.35
C TRP A 487 -6.42 -49.90 80.95
N GLN A 488 -5.24 -50.39 81.34
CA GLN A 488 -3.95 -49.82 80.96
C GLN A 488 -3.65 -50.12 79.49
N VAL A 489 -3.92 -51.35 79.05
CA VAL A 489 -3.86 -51.77 77.64
C VAL A 489 -4.74 -50.86 76.77
N ALA A 490 -5.99 -50.61 77.19
CA ALA A 490 -6.92 -49.75 76.47
C ALA A 490 -6.42 -48.29 76.41
N ALA A 491 -6.03 -47.70 77.53
CA ALA A 491 -5.59 -46.31 77.60
C ALA A 491 -4.33 -46.04 76.75
N ILE A 492 -3.32 -46.90 76.84
CA ILE A 492 -2.08 -46.80 76.06
C ILE A 492 -2.37 -46.99 74.57
N SER A 493 -3.20 -47.98 74.21
CA SER A 493 -3.56 -48.24 72.81
C SER A 493 -4.29 -47.04 72.18
N VAL A 494 -5.26 -46.44 72.89
CA VAL A 494 -5.97 -45.24 72.40
C VAL A 494 -5.02 -44.07 72.19
N LEU A 495 -4.09 -43.82 73.12
CA LEU A 495 -3.17 -42.68 73.03
C LEU A 495 -2.19 -42.84 71.85
N VAL A 496 -1.64 -44.04 71.65
CA VAL A 496 -0.79 -44.36 70.48
C VAL A 496 -1.58 -44.25 69.17
N LEU A 497 -2.83 -44.71 69.13
CA LEU A 497 -3.68 -44.62 67.94
C LEU A 497 -4.05 -43.19 67.58
N LEU A 498 -4.38 -42.35 68.55
CA LEU A 498 -4.64 -40.92 68.33
C LEU A 498 -3.39 -40.21 67.79
N ALA A 499 -2.20 -40.49 68.34
CA ALA A 499 -0.94 -39.95 67.85
C ALA A 499 -0.63 -40.41 66.40
N ALA A 500 -0.79 -41.71 66.11
CA ALA A 500 -0.58 -42.27 64.77
C ALA A 500 -1.58 -41.72 63.74
N MET A 501 -2.86 -41.58 64.13
CA MET A 501 -3.90 -40.97 63.29
C MET A 501 -3.61 -39.49 63.01
N TRP A 502 -3.23 -38.71 64.03
CA TRP A 502 -2.86 -37.31 63.87
C TRP A 502 -1.65 -37.14 62.95
N PHE A 503 -0.59 -37.95 63.13
CA PHE A 503 0.59 -37.93 62.27
C PHE A 503 0.25 -38.32 60.81
N SER A 504 -0.56 -39.35 60.60
CA SER A 504 -0.99 -39.76 59.25
C SER A 504 -1.83 -38.67 58.58
N LEU A 505 -2.81 -38.09 59.28
CA LEU A 505 -3.71 -37.08 58.73
C LEU A 505 -3.00 -35.75 58.44
N THR A 506 -2.11 -35.29 59.32
CA THR A 506 -1.30 -34.07 59.10
C THR A 506 -0.36 -34.26 57.92
N ARG A 507 0.34 -35.41 57.83
CA ARG A 507 1.20 -35.73 56.68
C ARG A 507 0.41 -35.89 55.36
N ALA A 508 -0.80 -36.44 55.42
CA ALA A 508 -1.65 -36.61 54.25
C ALA A 508 -2.20 -35.28 53.70
N THR A 509 -2.50 -34.32 54.58
CA THR A 509 -3.10 -33.01 54.21
C THR A 509 -2.09 -31.89 54.00
N ALA A 510 -0.82 -32.05 54.42
CA ALA A 510 0.22 -31.04 54.25
C ALA A 510 0.40 -30.52 52.79
N PRO A 511 0.38 -31.37 51.73
CA PRO A 511 0.50 -30.89 50.35
C PRO A 511 -0.66 -29.97 49.93
N MET A 512 -1.88 -30.29 50.36
CA MET A 512 -3.09 -29.52 50.08
C MET A 512 -3.07 -28.15 50.77
N ARG A 513 -2.59 -28.09 52.02
CA ARG A 513 -2.37 -26.82 52.75
C ARG A 513 -1.25 -25.96 52.15
N SER A 514 -0.32 -26.56 51.40
CA SER A 514 0.68 -25.81 50.63
C SER A 514 0.07 -25.27 49.34
N LEU A 515 -0.73 -26.08 48.63
CA LEU A 515 -1.42 -25.67 47.40
C LEU A 515 -2.38 -24.50 47.62
N PHE A 516 -3.21 -24.53 48.67
CA PHE A 516 -4.13 -23.43 48.96
C PHE A 516 -3.42 -22.12 49.29
N ARG A 517 -2.26 -22.18 49.97
CA ARG A 517 -1.43 -20.98 50.21
C ARG A 517 -0.83 -20.43 48.91
N ALA A 518 -0.39 -21.31 48.00
CA ALA A 518 0.10 -20.89 46.69
C ALA A 518 -1.00 -20.22 45.85
N LEU A 519 -2.19 -20.83 45.77
CA LEU A 519 -3.35 -20.28 45.05
C LEU A 519 -3.85 -18.96 45.65
N ALA A 520 -3.86 -18.82 46.97
CA ALA A 520 -4.18 -17.54 47.62
C ALA A 520 -3.14 -16.46 47.30
N GLY A 521 -1.85 -16.82 47.28
CA GLY A 521 -0.76 -15.92 46.89
C GLY A 521 -0.89 -15.41 45.46
N THR A 522 -1.04 -16.30 44.47
CA THR A 522 -1.19 -15.90 43.06
C THR A 522 -2.47 -15.09 42.81
N THR A 523 -3.55 -15.37 43.53
CA THR A 523 -4.78 -14.56 43.47
C THR A 523 -4.56 -13.15 44.01
N SER A 524 -3.70 -12.95 45.03
CA SER A 524 -3.29 -11.61 45.46
C SER A 524 -2.47 -10.91 44.38
N SER A 525 -1.45 -11.57 43.82
CA SER A 525 -0.63 -11.00 42.74
C SER A 525 -1.49 -10.54 41.55
N TYR A 526 -2.52 -11.32 41.16
CA TYR A 526 -3.45 -10.91 40.09
C TYR A 526 -4.26 -9.64 40.44
N ARG A 527 -4.61 -9.43 41.72
CA ARG A 527 -5.27 -8.20 42.20
C ARG A 527 -4.34 -7.00 42.12
N ASP A 528 -3.07 -7.22 42.39
CA ASP A 528 -2.01 -6.20 42.37
C ASP A 528 -1.44 -5.99 40.93
N GLY A 529 -2.04 -6.65 39.92
CA GLY A 529 -1.72 -6.52 38.50
C GLY A 529 -0.56 -7.41 37.99
N GLU A 530 0.03 -8.21 38.87
CA GLU A 530 1.18 -9.09 38.56
C GLU A 530 0.72 -10.49 38.14
N TYR A 531 0.66 -10.72 36.83
CA TYR A 531 0.17 -11.98 36.27
C TYR A 531 1.26 -13.04 36.05
N ASN A 532 2.54 -12.75 36.29
CA ASN A 532 3.65 -13.62 35.87
C ASN A 532 3.80 -14.93 36.66
N PHE A 533 3.16 -15.04 37.82
CA PHE A 533 3.25 -16.22 38.67
C PHE A 533 2.24 -17.31 38.27
N GLY A 534 2.60 -18.58 38.44
CA GLY A 534 1.75 -19.72 38.16
C GLY A 534 1.92 -20.81 39.21
N VAL A 535 0.83 -21.55 39.49
CA VAL A 535 0.83 -22.68 40.43
C VAL A 535 0.84 -23.98 39.63
N TYR A 536 1.63 -24.95 40.07
CA TYR A 536 1.71 -26.28 39.45
C TYR A 536 1.38 -27.38 40.46
N TRP A 537 0.63 -28.38 40.02
CA TRP A 537 0.22 -29.54 40.83
C TRP A 537 0.49 -30.84 40.08
N ARG A 538 1.11 -31.81 40.77
CA ARG A 538 1.51 -33.10 40.19
C ARG A 538 0.44 -34.20 40.32
N GLY A 539 -0.67 -33.94 41.02
CA GLY A 539 -1.77 -34.89 41.14
C GLY A 539 -2.58 -35.02 39.84
N ASN A 540 -3.27 -36.14 39.68
CA ASN A 540 -4.32 -36.33 38.68
C ASN A 540 -5.64 -36.59 39.42
N ASP A 541 -6.06 -35.55 40.14
CA ASP A 541 -7.18 -35.51 41.08
C ASP A 541 -8.00 -34.22 40.88
N GLU A 542 -9.04 -34.01 41.69
CA GLU A 542 -9.92 -32.86 41.58
C GLU A 542 -9.19 -31.51 41.78
N LEU A 543 -8.06 -31.50 42.53
CA LEU A 543 -7.23 -30.32 42.73
C LEU A 543 -6.44 -29.93 41.47
N ALA A 544 -6.07 -30.90 40.64
CA ALA A 544 -5.42 -30.64 39.35
C ALA A 544 -6.32 -29.80 38.42
N GLN A 545 -7.63 -30.07 38.41
CA GLN A 545 -8.60 -29.32 37.60
C GLN A 545 -8.72 -27.86 38.05
N LEU A 546 -8.74 -27.62 39.38
CA LEU A 546 -8.76 -26.27 39.95
C LEU A 546 -7.50 -25.47 39.58
N VAL A 547 -6.33 -26.12 39.64
CA VAL A 547 -5.04 -25.49 39.29
C VAL A 547 -4.96 -25.20 37.80
N GLN A 548 -5.46 -26.10 36.94
CA GLN A 548 -5.53 -25.87 35.50
C GLN A 548 -6.45 -24.67 35.19
N ALA A 549 -7.65 -24.60 35.75
CA ALA A 549 -8.56 -23.47 35.55
C ALA A 549 -7.96 -22.14 36.03
N HIS A 550 -7.19 -22.14 37.12
CA HIS A 550 -6.48 -20.96 37.62
C HIS A 550 -5.32 -20.54 36.71
N ALA A 551 -4.62 -21.50 36.07
CA ALA A 551 -3.59 -21.22 35.08
C ALA A 551 -4.16 -20.64 33.78
N GLU A 552 -5.25 -21.23 33.27
CA GLU A 552 -5.98 -20.73 32.09
C GLU A 552 -6.46 -19.28 32.29
N LEU A 553 -6.96 -18.93 33.48
CA LEU A 553 -7.33 -17.56 33.83
C LEU A 553 -6.11 -16.61 33.86
N GLY A 554 -4.97 -17.07 34.38
CA GLY A 554 -3.71 -16.31 34.35
C GLY A 554 -3.23 -16.00 32.93
N ASP A 555 -3.30 -16.98 32.03
CA ASP A 555 -2.89 -16.82 30.63
C ASP A 555 -3.80 -15.85 29.86
N VAL A 556 -5.12 -15.88 30.11
CA VAL A 556 -6.06 -14.88 29.54
C VAL A 556 -5.72 -13.47 30.02
N LEU A 557 -5.44 -13.27 31.31
CA LEU A 557 -5.07 -11.96 31.87
C LEU A 557 -3.72 -11.45 31.33
N ARG A 558 -2.72 -12.33 31.19
CA ARG A 558 -1.44 -12.01 30.52
C ARG A 558 -1.65 -11.56 29.07
N ALA A 559 -2.45 -12.31 28.31
CA ALA A 559 -2.74 -12.00 26.91
C ALA A 559 -3.47 -10.65 26.77
N GLN A 560 -4.46 -10.39 27.63
CA GLN A 560 -5.17 -9.11 27.67
C GLN A 560 -4.23 -7.94 28.01
N ARG A 561 -3.38 -8.07 29.05
CA ARG A 561 -2.40 -7.04 29.41
C ARG A 561 -1.39 -6.80 28.29
N SER A 562 -0.85 -7.86 27.68
CA SER A 562 0.09 -7.74 26.55
C SER A 562 -0.54 -7.03 25.36
N HIS A 563 -1.78 -7.36 25.01
CA HIS A 563 -2.50 -6.71 23.91
C HIS A 563 -2.83 -5.23 24.22
N LEU A 564 -3.14 -4.89 25.47
CA LEU A 564 -3.33 -3.50 25.89
C LEU A 564 -2.03 -2.69 25.78
N VAL A 565 -0.92 -3.20 26.33
CA VAL A 565 0.40 -2.53 26.26
C VAL A 565 0.88 -2.39 24.81
N GLN A 566 0.71 -3.42 23.98
CA GLN A 566 1.05 -3.36 22.56
C GLN A 566 0.21 -2.31 21.81
N ARG A 567 -1.10 -2.22 22.11
CA ARG A 567 -1.99 -1.20 21.53
C ARG A 567 -1.61 0.21 21.99
N GLU A 568 -1.30 0.39 23.26
CA GLU A 568 -0.87 1.67 23.82
C GLU A 568 0.45 2.14 23.20
N LEU A 569 1.46 1.26 23.11
CA LEU A 569 2.75 1.56 22.51
C LEU A 569 2.64 1.81 20.99
N MET A 570 1.77 1.09 20.29
CA MET A 570 1.47 1.34 18.87
C MET A 570 0.79 2.70 18.67
N LEU A 571 -0.17 3.06 19.52
CA LEU A 571 -0.83 4.37 19.48
C LEU A 571 0.13 5.50 19.80
N ASP A 572 0.95 5.40 20.86
CA ASP A 572 1.97 6.41 21.17
C ASP A 572 2.98 6.53 20.02
N THR A 573 3.48 5.41 19.48
CA THR A 573 4.40 5.44 18.31
C THR A 573 3.76 6.12 17.09
N MET A 574 2.47 5.91 16.83
CA MET A 574 1.75 6.60 15.76
C MET A 574 1.54 8.09 16.04
N LEU A 575 1.20 8.46 17.28
CA LEU A 575 0.99 9.86 17.69
C LEU A 575 2.32 10.64 17.72
N GLN A 576 3.43 10.00 18.10
CA GLN A 576 4.76 10.61 18.12
C GLN A 576 5.32 10.85 16.71
N ASN A 577 5.02 9.97 15.74
CA ASN A 577 5.62 9.99 14.41
C ASN A 577 4.72 10.55 13.29
N THR A 578 3.49 10.96 13.59
CA THR A 578 2.66 11.69 12.60
C THR A 578 3.29 13.05 12.26
N PRO A 579 3.30 13.47 10.98
CA PRO A 579 3.87 14.75 10.55
C PRO A 579 3.03 15.96 10.99
N VAL A 580 1.79 15.74 11.45
CA VAL A 580 0.95 16.81 12.03
C VAL A 580 1.51 17.14 13.42
N ALA A 581 1.84 18.41 13.68
CA ALA A 581 2.23 18.86 15.00
C ALA A 581 1.00 18.86 15.93
N MET A 582 1.06 18.10 17.02
CA MET A 582 -0.02 17.92 17.98
C MET A 582 0.37 18.37 19.37
N LEU A 583 -0.46 19.24 19.97
CA LEU A 583 -0.35 19.70 21.34
C LEU A 583 -1.66 19.44 22.09
N LEU A 584 -1.60 18.78 23.24
CA LEU A 584 -2.70 18.73 24.18
C LEU A 584 -2.48 19.76 25.27
N VAL A 585 -3.37 20.73 25.36
CA VAL A 585 -3.41 21.76 26.42
C VAL A 585 -4.41 21.32 27.48
N VAL A 586 -4.04 21.50 28.75
CA VAL A 586 -4.83 21.14 29.92
C VAL A 586 -4.98 22.38 30.80
N ALA A 587 -6.19 22.63 31.28
CA ALA A 587 -6.42 23.66 32.30
C ALA A 587 -5.84 23.20 33.64
N GLY A 588 -4.87 23.95 34.17
CA GLY A 588 -4.38 23.78 35.54
C GLY A 588 -5.40 24.27 36.57
N GLY A 589 -5.33 23.74 37.80
CA GLY A 589 -6.17 24.20 38.92
C GLY A 589 -5.83 25.61 39.41
N ASP A 590 -4.72 26.17 38.91
CA ASP A 590 -4.25 27.54 39.04
C ASP A 590 -4.82 28.49 37.97
N GLY A 591 -5.66 27.99 37.06
CA GLY A 591 -6.20 28.74 35.93
C GLY A 591 -5.23 28.90 34.75
N LEU A 592 -4.01 28.38 34.86
CA LEU A 592 -2.98 28.49 33.83
C LEU A 592 -3.04 27.32 32.84
N ARG A 593 -2.80 27.62 31.56
CA ARG A 593 -2.83 26.63 30.47
C ARG A 593 -1.47 25.93 30.38
N ARG A 594 -1.45 24.60 30.58
CA ARG A 594 -0.22 23.78 30.55
C ARG A 594 -0.27 22.77 29.41
N ILE A 595 0.88 22.48 28.81
CA ILE A 595 1.00 21.44 27.76
C ILE A 595 1.05 20.07 28.44
N GLY A 596 0.01 19.26 28.29
CA GLY A 596 -0.09 17.90 28.83
C GLY A 596 0.50 16.82 27.92
N PHE A 597 0.57 17.06 26.61
CA PHE A 597 1.21 16.16 25.63
C PHE A 597 1.73 16.96 24.43
N SER A 598 2.88 16.54 23.90
CA SER A 598 3.46 17.05 22.66
C SER A 598 4.04 15.91 21.83
N ASN A 599 3.79 15.88 20.53
CA ASN A 599 4.46 14.93 19.63
C ASN A 599 5.77 15.48 19.06
N ASN A 600 6.58 14.63 18.43
CA ASN A 600 7.88 15.06 17.88
C ASN A 600 7.75 16.17 16.82
N ALA A 601 6.67 16.18 16.02
CA ALA A 601 6.41 17.25 15.06
C ALA A 601 6.16 18.60 15.77
N ALA A 602 5.34 18.64 16.82
CA ALA A 602 5.12 19.85 17.62
C ALA A 602 6.40 20.31 18.35
N ARG A 603 7.18 19.38 18.91
CA ARG A 603 8.46 19.71 19.56
C ARG A 603 9.45 20.35 18.58
N LYS A 604 9.56 19.81 17.36
CA LYS A 604 10.40 20.40 16.30
C LYS A 604 9.91 21.79 15.89
N LEU A 605 8.62 21.93 15.60
CA LEU A 605 8.02 23.18 15.13
C LEU A 605 8.07 24.31 16.16
N LEU A 606 7.95 23.99 17.46
CA LEU A 606 7.67 24.99 18.51
C LEU A 606 8.76 25.11 19.58
N TYR A 607 9.76 24.22 19.61
CA TYR A 607 10.73 24.17 20.72
C TYR A 607 12.06 23.47 20.38
N GLU A 608 12.54 23.60 19.13
CA GLU A 608 13.85 23.04 18.70
C GLU A 608 14.00 21.53 18.94
N GLY A 609 12.89 20.78 19.00
CA GLY A 609 12.87 19.34 19.30
C GLY A 609 12.91 18.99 20.80
N ARG A 610 13.01 19.96 21.71
CA ARG A 610 13.00 19.72 23.17
C ARG A 610 11.59 19.40 23.68
N LYS A 611 11.48 18.80 24.87
CA LYS A 611 10.17 18.46 25.48
C LYS A 611 9.37 19.69 25.89
N LEU A 612 8.11 19.73 25.46
CA LEU A 612 7.14 20.78 25.79
C LEU A 612 6.21 20.44 26.97
N GLU A 613 6.11 19.16 27.35
CA GLU A 613 5.26 18.72 28.47
C GLU A 613 5.55 19.48 29.78
N GLY A 614 4.50 19.93 30.46
CA GLY A 614 4.55 20.66 31.73
C GLY A 614 4.74 22.17 31.61
N GLN A 615 5.21 22.68 30.46
CA GLN A 615 5.40 24.11 30.24
C GLN A 615 4.07 24.86 30.13
N HIS A 616 4.09 26.15 30.48
CA HIS A 616 2.97 27.06 30.26
C HIS A 616 2.86 27.38 28.77
N LEU A 617 1.65 27.33 28.22
CA LEU A 617 1.43 27.58 26.80
C LEU A 617 1.89 28.99 26.41
N ASP A 618 1.56 29.98 27.22
CA ASP A 618 1.81 31.39 26.93
C ASP A 618 3.32 31.74 26.90
N ASP A 619 4.14 31.07 27.74
CA ASP A 619 5.61 31.20 27.74
C ASP A 619 6.25 30.66 26.45
N VAL A 620 5.71 29.56 25.92
CA VAL A 620 6.16 28.96 24.65
C VAL A 620 5.79 29.88 23.49
N LEU A 621 4.56 30.41 23.48
CA LEU A 621 4.07 31.32 22.44
C LEU A 621 4.83 32.65 22.41
N GLY A 622 5.33 33.13 23.55
CA GLY A 622 6.16 34.34 23.64
C GLY A 622 7.43 34.30 22.78
N ARG A 623 7.91 33.11 22.40
CA ARG A 623 9.13 32.90 21.59
C ARG A 623 8.86 32.56 20.13
N MET A 624 7.59 32.45 19.73
CA MET A 624 7.17 32.06 18.37
C MET A 624 6.98 33.29 17.45
N PRO A 625 7.02 33.10 16.11
CA PRO A 625 6.63 34.11 15.13
C PRO A 625 5.25 34.73 15.42
N ALA A 626 5.06 35.99 15.03
CA ALA A 626 3.86 36.76 15.34
C ALA A 626 2.60 36.14 14.73
N GLU A 627 2.72 35.59 13.52
CA GLU A 627 1.65 35.00 12.71
C GLU A 627 1.02 33.79 13.40
N LEU A 628 1.87 32.92 13.98
CA LEU A 628 1.47 31.75 14.74
C LEU A 628 0.84 32.14 16.09
N ARG A 629 1.40 33.15 16.76
CA ARG A 629 0.87 33.72 18.01
C ARG A 629 -0.55 34.26 17.79
N ASP A 630 -0.74 35.04 16.73
CA ASP A 630 -2.04 35.59 16.35
C ASP A 630 -3.02 34.50 15.87
N ALA A 631 -2.55 33.46 15.18
CA ALA A 631 -3.39 32.31 14.82
C ALA A 631 -3.95 31.60 16.05
N LEU A 632 -3.11 31.41 17.08
CA LEU A 632 -3.53 30.77 18.33
C LEU A 632 -4.38 31.68 19.23
N ALA A 633 -4.19 33.00 19.16
CA ALA A 633 -5.00 33.99 19.87
C ALA A 633 -6.41 34.18 19.28
N ARG A 634 -6.57 34.11 17.95
CA ARG A 634 -7.85 34.34 17.24
C ARG A 634 -8.98 33.38 17.63
N GLY A 635 -8.63 32.13 17.99
CA GLY A 635 -9.61 31.08 18.31
C GLY A 635 -10.23 30.42 17.07
N GLY A 636 -10.59 29.14 17.20
CA GLY A 636 -11.14 28.33 16.09
C GLY A 636 -10.08 27.69 15.18
N ASP A 637 -10.55 27.09 14.08
CA ASP A 637 -9.72 26.51 13.01
C ASP A 637 -9.35 27.62 12.02
N CYS A 638 -8.09 27.73 11.62
CA CYS A 638 -7.63 28.78 10.70
C CYS A 638 -6.42 28.38 9.84
N LEU A 639 -6.28 29.08 8.72
CA LEU A 639 -5.08 29.07 7.88
C LEU A 639 -4.25 30.31 8.19
N PHE A 640 -2.93 30.13 8.33
CA PHE A 640 -1.96 31.20 8.51
C PHE A 640 -0.70 30.86 7.74
N ALA A 641 0.05 31.88 7.34
CA ALA A 641 1.33 31.72 6.67
C ALA A 641 2.44 32.22 7.58
N VAL A 642 3.62 31.62 7.47
CA VAL A 642 4.84 32.01 8.19
C VAL A 642 5.94 32.14 7.14
N ARG A 643 6.56 33.32 7.08
CA ARG A 643 7.79 33.52 6.30
C ARG A 643 8.97 33.04 7.14
N GLU A 644 9.89 32.28 6.55
CA GLU A 644 11.18 32.01 7.19
C GLU A 644 12.10 33.23 7.01
N ASP A 645 12.95 33.50 8.01
CA ASP A 645 13.88 34.65 7.98
C ASP A 645 15.02 34.39 6.99
N GLY A 646 14.79 34.71 5.71
CA GLY A 646 15.76 34.67 4.61
C GLY A 646 15.39 35.67 3.50
N ASP A 647 16.38 36.17 2.75
CA ASP A 647 16.22 37.27 1.79
C ASP A 647 15.44 36.91 0.49
N ASP A 648 15.00 35.67 0.33
CA ASP A 648 14.24 35.20 -0.85
C ASP A 648 12.72 35.29 -0.60
N GLU A 649 12.00 36.08 -1.41
CA GLU A 649 10.55 36.34 -1.23
C GLU A 649 9.64 35.11 -1.45
N GLU A 650 10.18 33.98 -1.93
CA GLU A 650 9.42 32.82 -2.42
C GLU A 650 9.11 31.71 -1.38
N ASP A 651 9.76 31.68 -0.21
CA ASP A 651 9.62 30.60 0.79
C ASP A 651 8.60 30.90 1.93
N GLU A 652 7.38 31.32 1.54
CA GLU A 652 6.26 31.45 2.50
C GLU A 652 5.59 30.10 2.80
N GLN A 653 5.64 29.65 4.06
CA GLN A 653 5.06 28.38 4.48
C GLN A 653 3.63 28.54 5.03
N ILE A 654 2.65 27.96 4.33
CA ILE A 654 1.23 27.95 4.75
C ILE A 654 0.98 26.79 5.72
N TYR A 655 0.32 27.09 6.84
CA TYR A 655 -0.07 26.17 7.90
C TYR A 655 -1.59 26.19 8.14
N HIS A 656 -2.15 25.02 8.46
CA HIS A 656 -3.52 24.85 8.95
C HIS A 656 -3.50 24.49 10.43
N LEU A 657 -4.08 25.36 11.27
CA LEU A 657 -4.36 25.11 12.67
C LEU A 657 -5.81 24.64 12.83
N SER A 658 -6.00 23.48 13.45
CA SER A 658 -7.30 22.98 13.88
C SER A 658 -7.34 22.75 15.39
N ARG A 659 -8.48 23.04 16.03
CA ARG A 659 -8.66 23.08 17.47
C ARG A 659 -9.85 22.22 17.89
N ARG A 660 -9.66 21.27 18.81
CA ARG A 660 -10.72 20.39 19.31
C ARG A 660 -10.74 20.37 20.83
N SER A 661 -11.80 20.91 21.41
CA SER A 661 -12.00 20.93 22.87
C SER A 661 -12.90 19.78 23.31
N PHE A 662 -12.53 19.10 24.39
CA PHE A 662 -13.26 17.97 24.95
C PHE A 662 -13.01 17.85 26.46
N HIS A 663 -13.78 17.00 27.14
CA HIS A 663 -13.63 16.77 28.58
C HIS A 663 -13.24 15.32 28.86
N ILE A 664 -12.21 15.12 29.69
CA ILE A 664 -11.82 13.80 30.22
C ILE A 664 -11.82 13.90 31.75
N ASN A 665 -12.47 12.95 32.42
CA ASN A 665 -12.56 12.89 33.89
C ASN A 665 -13.01 14.22 34.54
N GLY A 666 -13.92 14.95 33.89
CA GLY A 666 -14.44 16.24 34.35
C GLY A 666 -13.50 17.44 34.16
N ARG A 667 -12.31 17.26 33.57
CA ARG A 667 -11.38 18.35 33.24
C ARG A 667 -11.49 18.72 31.77
N GLY A 668 -11.36 20.01 31.47
CA GLY A 668 -11.31 20.53 30.11
C GLY A 668 -9.93 20.30 29.48
N HIS A 669 -9.93 19.79 28.26
CA HIS A 669 -8.76 19.55 27.42
C HIS A 669 -8.97 20.21 26.05
N GLU A 670 -7.89 20.74 25.49
CA GLU A 670 -7.88 21.39 24.18
C GLU A 670 -6.74 20.79 23.33
N LEU A 671 -7.09 20.13 22.23
CA LEU A 671 -6.14 19.57 21.28
C LEU A 671 -5.94 20.56 20.12
N LEU A 672 -4.70 20.97 19.91
CA LEU A 672 -4.27 21.81 18.80
C LEU A 672 -3.51 20.94 17.78
N LEU A 673 -3.88 21.05 16.52
CA LEU A 673 -3.32 20.31 15.40
C LEU A 673 -2.80 21.30 14.36
N ILE A 674 -1.50 21.32 14.09
CA ILE A 674 -0.86 22.21 13.11
C ILE A 674 -0.29 21.36 11.98
N ARG A 675 -0.69 21.63 10.73
CA ARG A 675 -0.27 20.92 9.52
C ARG A 675 0.30 21.90 8.50
N THR A 676 1.53 21.69 8.04
CA THR A 676 2.09 22.39 6.89
C THR A 676 1.38 21.97 5.61
N LEU A 677 0.95 22.95 4.80
CA LEU A 677 0.25 22.71 3.54
C LEU A 677 1.15 22.88 2.31
N THR A 678 2.27 23.62 2.38
CA THR A 678 3.10 23.94 1.20
C THR A 678 3.67 22.75 0.45
N THR A 679 4.11 21.68 1.13
CA THR A 679 4.54 20.44 0.45
C THR A 679 3.40 19.71 -0.27
N GLU A 680 2.17 19.90 0.19
CA GLU A 680 0.97 19.28 -0.38
C GLU A 680 0.37 20.15 -1.49
N LEU A 681 0.43 21.47 -1.33
CA LEU A 681 0.18 22.48 -2.36
C LEU A 681 1.17 22.36 -3.52
N ARG A 682 2.49 22.31 -3.30
CA ARG A 682 3.49 22.09 -4.35
C ARG A 682 3.25 20.78 -5.12
N ARG A 683 2.75 19.74 -4.43
CA ARG A 683 2.32 18.48 -5.07
C ARG A 683 1.00 18.64 -5.84
N GLN A 684 0.04 19.40 -5.32
CA GLN A 684 -1.20 19.75 -6.01
C GLN A 684 -0.96 20.66 -7.22
N GLU A 685 -0.04 21.61 -7.15
CA GLU A 685 0.42 22.44 -8.27
C GLU A 685 1.03 21.59 -9.37
N VAL A 686 1.96 20.67 -9.05
CA VAL A 686 2.49 19.74 -10.05
C VAL A 686 1.39 18.85 -10.66
N GLN A 687 0.38 18.44 -9.89
CA GLN A 687 -0.78 17.72 -10.42
C GLN A 687 -1.72 18.62 -11.24
N THR A 688 -1.86 19.90 -10.88
CA THR A 688 -2.64 20.90 -11.60
C THR A 688 -1.94 21.26 -12.91
N TRP A 689 -0.64 21.49 -12.92
CA TRP A 689 0.15 21.65 -14.15
C TRP A 689 0.02 20.41 -15.04
N LYS A 690 0.11 19.19 -14.49
CA LYS A 690 -0.18 17.95 -15.25
C LYS A 690 -1.62 17.90 -15.78
N LYS A 691 -2.60 18.39 -15.03
CA LYS A 691 -4.02 18.47 -15.44
C LYS A 691 -4.24 19.54 -16.52
N VAL A 692 -3.63 20.71 -16.39
CA VAL A 692 -3.60 21.81 -17.35
C VAL A 692 -2.96 21.35 -18.66
N ILE A 693 -1.78 20.72 -18.60
CA ILE A 693 -1.11 20.12 -19.77
C ILE A 693 -2.02 19.08 -20.44
N ARG A 694 -2.70 18.22 -19.66
CA ARG A 694 -3.63 17.22 -20.20
C ARG A 694 -4.85 17.86 -20.87
N VAL A 695 -5.45 18.90 -20.27
CA VAL A 695 -6.58 19.65 -20.84
C VAL A 695 -6.15 20.39 -22.11
N ILE A 696 -5.02 21.11 -22.09
CA ILE A 696 -4.46 21.78 -23.27
C ILE A 696 -4.22 20.77 -24.40
N SER A 697 -3.62 19.61 -24.09
CA SER A 697 -3.37 18.55 -25.09
C SER A 697 -4.67 17.97 -25.64
N HIS A 698 -5.70 17.81 -24.80
CA HIS A 698 -7.02 17.32 -25.19
C HIS A 698 -7.75 18.31 -26.12
N GLU A 699 -7.86 19.58 -25.73
CA GLU A 699 -8.55 20.60 -26.53
C GLU A 699 -7.81 20.93 -27.84
N LEU A 700 -6.47 20.89 -27.84
CA LEU A 700 -5.66 20.98 -29.05
C LEU A 700 -5.95 19.80 -29.99
N ASN A 701 -5.84 18.55 -29.52
CA ASN A 701 -6.02 17.37 -30.36
C ASN A 701 -7.48 17.23 -30.86
N ASN A 702 -8.47 17.51 -30.01
CA ASN A 702 -9.89 17.46 -30.37
C ASN A 702 -10.28 18.50 -31.44
N SER A 703 -9.50 19.57 -31.59
CA SER A 703 -9.72 20.58 -32.63
C SER A 703 -8.85 20.28 -33.86
N LEU A 704 -7.56 19.98 -33.68
CA LEU A 704 -6.59 19.82 -34.77
C LEU A 704 -6.72 18.50 -35.53
N ALA A 705 -7.02 17.38 -34.86
CA ALA A 705 -7.10 16.08 -35.55
C ALA A 705 -8.30 16.02 -36.52
N PRO A 706 -9.52 16.49 -36.15
CA PRO A 706 -10.62 16.61 -37.12
C PRO A 706 -10.31 17.59 -38.25
N ILE A 707 -9.69 18.75 -37.97
CA ILE A 707 -9.30 19.71 -39.00
C ILE A 707 -8.35 19.07 -40.02
N ALA A 708 -7.31 18.35 -39.56
CA ALA A 708 -6.35 17.68 -40.43
C ALA A 708 -7.02 16.58 -41.28
N SER A 709 -7.87 15.76 -40.68
CA SER A 709 -8.61 14.69 -41.37
C SER A 709 -9.60 15.22 -42.40
N LEU A 710 -10.37 16.25 -42.04
CA LEU A 710 -11.34 16.91 -42.93
C LEU A 710 -10.64 17.67 -44.07
N ALA A 711 -9.51 18.34 -43.80
CA ALA A 711 -8.72 19.00 -44.84
C ALA A 711 -8.12 17.98 -45.85
N HIS A 712 -7.64 16.83 -45.36
CA HIS A 712 -7.18 15.74 -46.23
C HIS A 712 -8.33 15.16 -47.07
N SER A 713 -9.49 14.92 -46.43
CA SER A 713 -10.70 14.43 -47.10
C SER A 713 -11.22 15.42 -48.16
N GLY A 714 -11.19 16.73 -47.86
CA GLY A 714 -11.55 17.79 -48.81
C GLY A 714 -10.61 17.86 -50.02
N ALA A 715 -9.31 17.68 -49.81
CA ALA A 715 -8.33 17.61 -50.89
C ALA A 715 -8.55 16.39 -51.82
N GLU A 716 -8.95 15.26 -51.25
CA GLU A 716 -9.27 14.05 -52.02
C GLU A 716 -10.63 14.13 -52.74
N LEU A 717 -11.62 14.82 -52.16
CA LEU A 717 -12.89 15.14 -52.83
C LEU A 717 -12.67 16.06 -54.05
N LEU A 718 -11.79 17.07 -53.92
CA LEU A 718 -11.38 17.93 -55.03
C LEU A 718 -10.73 17.15 -56.18
N ARG A 719 -9.82 16.21 -55.86
CA ARG A 719 -9.19 15.33 -56.88
C ARG A 719 -10.16 14.42 -57.61
N ARG A 720 -11.32 14.15 -57.02
CA ARG A 720 -12.39 13.30 -57.59
C ARG A 720 -13.54 14.11 -58.17
N GLU A 721 -13.35 15.42 -58.35
CA GLU A 721 -14.34 16.38 -58.90
C GLU A 721 -15.68 16.43 -58.14
N ARG A 722 -15.72 15.97 -56.88
CA ARG A 722 -16.92 15.96 -56.03
C ARG A 722 -16.97 17.19 -55.14
N THR A 723 -17.42 18.30 -55.71
CA THR A 723 -17.48 19.61 -55.03
C THR A 723 -18.71 19.80 -54.13
N ASP A 724 -19.70 18.91 -54.21
CA ASP A 724 -20.99 18.98 -53.52
C ASP A 724 -20.86 18.99 -51.99
N ARG A 725 -19.84 18.33 -51.43
CA ARG A 725 -19.64 18.21 -49.97
C ARG A 725 -18.58 19.15 -49.39
N LEU A 726 -17.90 19.93 -50.22
CA LEU A 726 -16.81 20.81 -49.77
C LEU A 726 -17.30 21.92 -48.83
N GLY A 727 -18.52 22.43 -49.02
CA GLY A 727 -19.12 23.44 -48.14
C GLY A 727 -19.15 22.98 -46.67
N THR A 728 -19.77 21.83 -46.40
CA THR A 728 -19.88 21.26 -45.04
C THR A 728 -18.50 20.92 -44.45
N VAL A 729 -17.54 20.49 -45.27
CA VAL A 729 -16.15 20.26 -44.84
C VAL A 729 -15.50 21.57 -44.36
N PHE A 730 -15.64 22.66 -45.13
CA PHE A 730 -15.10 23.97 -44.74
C PHE A 730 -15.82 24.57 -43.52
N GLU A 731 -17.15 24.47 -43.44
CA GLU A 731 -17.93 24.91 -42.26
C GLU A 731 -17.48 24.19 -40.98
N THR A 732 -17.27 22.87 -41.05
CA THR A 732 -16.82 22.08 -39.89
C THR A 732 -15.38 22.43 -39.50
N ILE A 733 -14.50 22.66 -40.48
CA ILE A 733 -13.12 23.14 -40.21
C ILE A 733 -13.14 24.52 -39.56
N GLU A 734 -13.99 25.44 -40.04
CA GLU A 734 -14.14 26.78 -39.51
C GLU A 734 -14.67 26.78 -38.07
N GLU A 735 -15.67 25.95 -37.76
CA GLU A 735 -16.18 25.77 -36.40
C GLU A 735 -15.09 25.28 -35.43
N ARG A 736 -14.35 24.23 -35.82
CA ARG A 736 -13.25 23.67 -35.00
C ARG A 736 -12.10 24.66 -34.84
N ALA A 737 -11.75 25.41 -35.89
CA ALA A 737 -10.71 26.44 -35.83
C ALA A 737 -11.11 27.60 -34.91
N ARG A 738 -12.37 28.05 -34.98
CA ARG A 738 -12.93 29.10 -34.10
C ARG A 738 -13.00 28.66 -32.64
N HIS A 739 -13.35 27.40 -32.38
CA HIS A 739 -13.31 26.83 -31.03
C HIS A 739 -11.88 26.84 -30.46
N LEU A 740 -10.91 26.38 -31.25
CA LEU A 740 -9.49 26.38 -30.87
C LEU A 740 -8.95 27.79 -30.65
N GLU A 741 -9.30 28.75 -31.51
CA GLU A 741 -8.93 30.16 -31.36
C GLU A 741 -9.48 30.73 -30.03
N GLY A 742 -10.74 30.42 -29.69
CA GLY A 742 -11.35 30.80 -28.42
C GLY A 742 -10.61 30.23 -27.21
N PHE A 743 -10.24 28.94 -27.27
CA PHE A 743 -9.45 28.28 -26.23
C PHE A 743 -8.05 28.91 -26.06
N ILE A 744 -7.30 29.08 -27.16
CA ILE A 744 -5.96 29.68 -27.14
C ILE A 744 -6.02 31.13 -26.63
N ARG A 745 -7.01 31.92 -27.06
CA ARG A 745 -7.20 33.31 -26.61
C ARG A 745 -7.55 33.37 -25.12
N GLY A 746 -8.32 32.42 -24.61
CA GLY A 746 -8.61 32.27 -23.17
C GLY A 746 -7.35 31.95 -22.36
N TYR A 747 -6.56 30.96 -22.81
CA TYR A 747 -5.29 30.58 -22.18
C TYR A 747 -4.24 31.70 -22.21
N ALA A 748 -4.09 32.40 -23.35
CA ALA A 748 -3.11 33.47 -23.50
C ALA A 748 -3.40 34.70 -22.62
N ARG A 749 -4.68 34.95 -22.27
CA ARG A 749 -5.07 35.98 -21.29
C ARG A 749 -4.73 35.59 -19.84
N PHE A 750 -4.84 34.31 -19.51
CA PHE A 750 -4.47 33.76 -18.21
C PHE A 750 -2.94 33.77 -18.03
N ALA A 751 -2.20 33.19 -18.99
CA ALA A 751 -0.73 33.08 -18.92
C ALA A 751 0.05 34.41 -19.07
N LYS A 752 -0.62 35.55 -19.25
CA LYS A 752 -0.02 36.88 -19.37
C LYS A 752 -0.81 37.95 -18.62
N LEU A 753 -1.06 37.76 -17.32
CA LEU A 753 -1.52 38.85 -16.48
C LEU A 753 -0.39 39.90 -16.35
N PRO A 754 -0.58 41.16 -16.80
CA PRO A 754 0.44 42.20 -16.65
C PRO A 754 0.50 42.70 -15.19
N GLN A 755 1.66 43.21 -14.77
CA GLN A 755 1.79 43.87 -13.47
C GLN A 755 0.76 45.02 -13.35
N PRO A 756 0.07 45.16 -12.19
CA PRO A 756 -1.05 46.08 -12.06
C PRO A 756 -0.60 47.54 -12.01
N GLN A 757 -1.32 48.41 -12.74
CA GLN A 757 -1.06 49.85 -12.75
C GLN A 757 -1.83 50.53 -11.61
N LEU A 758 -1.25 50.51 -10.40
CA LEU A 758 -1.89 50.95 -9.16
C LEU A 758 -2.21 52.46 -9.13
N GLN A 759 -3.49 52.79 -9.29
CA GLN A 759 -4.05 54.15 -9.21
C GLN A 759 -4.96 54.29 -7.98
N THR A 760 -5.07 55.49 -7.42
CA THR A 760 -6.00 55.75 -6.31
C THR A 760 -7.43 55.84 -6.85
N ILE A 761 -8.30 54.94 -6.39
CA ILE A 761 -9.71 54.87 -6.82
C ILE A 761 -10.63 55.05 -5.61
N GLU A 762 -11.66 55.87 -5.78
CA GLU A 762 -12.80 55.97 -4.85
C GLU A 762 -13.83 54.88 -5.13
N TRP A 763 -14.22 54.12 -4.10
CA TRP A 763 -15.05 52.94 -4.29
C TRP A 763 -16.51 53.25 -4.65
N ALA A 764 -17.06 54.37 -4.20
CA ALA A 764 -18.43 54.77 -4.53
C ALA A 764 -18.66 55.00 -6.04
N PRO A 765 -17.94 55.89 -6.74
CA PRO A 765 -18.10 56.08 -8.19
C PRO A 765 -17.62 54.87 -9.01
N PHE A 766 -16.69 54.06 -8.49
CA PHE A 766 -16.26 52.82 -9.15
C PHE A 766 -17.38 51.77 -9.15
N LEU A 767 -18.00 51.50 -8.00
CA LEU A 767 -19.11 50.55 -7.90
C LEU A 767 -20.36 51.03 -8.66
N GLN A 768 -20.61 52.34 -8.70
CA GLN A 768 -21.71 52.91 -9.51
C GLN A 768 -21.53 52.64 -11.02
N ARG A 769 -20.30 52.70 -11.55
CA ARG A 769 -20.00 52.28 -12.93
C ARG A 769 -20.18 50.78 -13.13
N LEU A 770 -19.75 49.97 -12.17
CA LEU A 770 -19.92 48.51 -12.21
C LEU A 770 -21.40 48.09 -12.22
N GLN A 771 -22.25 48.78 -11.45
CA GLN A 771 -23.71 48.55 -11.41
C GLN A 771 -24.42 48.81 -12.75
N GLN A 772 -23.84 49.62 -13.64
CA GLN A 772 -24.38 49.85 -15.00
C GLN A 772 -24.13 48.65 -15.93
N GLN A 773 -23.13 47.81 -15.63
CA GLN A 773 -22.77 46.64 -16.44
C GLN A 773 -23.43 45.35 -15.92
N ILE A 774 -23.54 45.20 -14.60
CA ILE A 774 -24.17 44.06 -13.94
C ILE A 774 -24.92 44.53 -12.68
N PRO A 775 -26.20 44.18 -12.48
CA PRO A 775 -26.97 44.70 -11.36
C PRO A 775 -26.59 44.01 -10.04
N PHE A 776 -26.44 44.75 -8.95
CA PHE A 776 -26.26 44.19 -7.60
C PHE A 776 -26.59 45.22 -6.51
N GLN A 777 -26.89 44.75 -5.30
CA GLN A 777 -27.13 45.62 -4.14
C GLN A 777 -25.82 45.93 -3.41
N VAL A 778 -25.53 47.21 -3.16
CA VAL A 778 -24.44 47.62 -2.27
C VAL A 778 -24.91 47.59 -0.82
N GLN A 779 -24.18 46.91 0.07
CA GLN A 779 -24.44 46.90 1.51
C GLN A 779 -23.38 47.69 2.28
N GLY A 780 -23.82 48.60 3.14
CA GLY A 780 -22.97 49.45 3.98
C GLY A 780 -22.79 50.89 3.46
N THR A 781 -22.16 51.73 4.28
CA THR A 781 -21.87 53.14 3.96
C THR A 781 -20.48 53.28 3.31
N LEU A 782 -20.41 53.71 2.05
CA LEU A 782 -19.19 53.86 1.25
C LEU A 782 -18.53 55.26 1.37
N THR A 783 -18.70 55.95 2.49
CA THR A 783 -18.08 57.28 2.70
C THR A 783 -16.56 57.17 2.87
N ASP A 784 -15.82 57.94 2.08
CA ASP A 784 -14.36 58.14 2.16
C ASP A 784 -13.50 56.86 2.08
N VAL A 785 -13.98 55.85 1.36
CA VAL A 785 -13.22 54.62 1.07
C VAL A 785 -12.52 54.74 -0.28
N SER A 786 -11.19 54.83 -0.24
CA SER A 786 -10.31 54.79 -1.41
C SER A 786 -9.24 53.69 -1.29
N SER A 787 -8.66 53.27 -2.41
CA SER A 787 -7.57 52.27 -2.44
C SER A 787 -6.68 52.44 -3.66
N ARG A 788 -5.42 52.02 -3.57
CA ARG A 788 -4.49 51.99 -4.71
C ARG A 788 -4.59 50.65 -5.43
N ILE A 789 -5.22 50.62 -6.59
CA ILE A 789 -5.54 49.42 -7.36
C ILE A 789 -5.48 49.68 -8.88
N ASP A 790 -5.31 48.63 -9.68
CA ASP A 790 -5.56 48.71 -11.12
C ASP A 790 -7.07 48.62 -11.38
N ALA A 791 -7.64 49.70 -11.93
CA ALA A 791 -9.07 49.81 -12.18
C ALA A 791 -9.60 48.64 -13.03
N ALA A 792 -8.91 48.32 -14.13
CA ALA A 792 -9.38 47.37 -15.12
C ALA A 792 -9.26 45.93 -14.63
N GLN A 793 -8.19 45.60 -13.90
CA GLN A 793 -8.03 44.28 -13.31
C GLN A 793 -9.07 44.04 -12.20
N ILE A 794 -9.26 44.98 -11.27
CA ILE A 794 -10.26 44.82 -10.21
C ILE A 794 -11.70 44.82 -10.77
N GLU A 795 -11.99 45.61 -11.81
CA GLU A 795 -13.26 45.56 -12.52
C GLU A 795 -13.50 44.17 -13.15
N GLN A 796 -12.50 43.62 -13.85
CA GLN A 796 -12.56 42.27 -14.42
C GLN A 796 -12.73 41.18 -13.34
N ALA A 797 -12.06 41.31 -12.19
CA ALA A 797 -12.17 40.39 -11.07
C ALA A 797 -13.58 40.40 -10.45
N LEU A 798 -14.15 41.59 -10.24
CA LEU A 798 -15.50 41.73 -9.66
C LEU A 798 -16.60 41.35 -10.65
N LEU A 799 -16.47 41.67 -11.95
CA LEU A 799 -17.38 41.18 -12.99
C LEU A 799 -17.45 39.64 -13.02
N ASN A 800 -16.31 38.96 -12.88
CA ASN A 800 -16.26 37.49 -12.80
C ASN A 800 -16.99 36.95 -11.55
N LEU A 801 -16.85 37.60 -10.40
CA LEU A 801 -17.54 37.21 -9.17
C LEU A 801 -19.05 37.45 -9.27
N LEU A 802 -19.46 38.64 -9.70
CA LEU A 802 -20.86 39.04 -9.82
C LEU A 802 -21.59 38.19 -10.88
N LYS A 803 -20.95 37.85 -12.00
CA LYS A 803 -21.53 36.94 -13.00
C LYS A 803 -21.70 35.52 -12.45
N ASN A 804 -20.71 34.99 -11.73
CA ASN A 804 -20.84 33.68 -11.09
C ASN A 804 -21.96 33.64 -10.04
N ALA A 805 -22.12 34.71 -9.26
CA ALA A 805 -23.19 34.88 -8.29
C ALA A 805 -24.59 34.87 -8.95
N HIS A 806 -24.78 35.59 -10.06
CA HIS A 806 -26.04 35.58 -10.82
C HIS A 806 -26.36 34.20 -11.42
N GLU A 807 -25.35 33.54 -11.99
CA GLU A 807 -25.49 32.18 -12.54
C GLU A 807 -25.82 31.14 -11.45
N ALA A 808 -25.46 31.40 -10.18
CA ALA A 808 -25.84 30.56 -9.04
C ALA A 808 -27.28 30.80 -8.54
N CYS A 809 -27.88 31.96 -8.84
CA CYS A 809 -29.24 32.36 -8.44
C CYS A 809 -30.30 32.15 -9.54
N SER A 810 -29.95 31.58 -10.70
CA SER A 810 -30.74 31.63 -11.94
C SER A 810 -32.08 30.84 -11.96
N GLU A 811 -32.54 30.29 -10.84
CA GLU A 811 -33.91 29.75 -10.69
C GLU A 811 -34.92 30.81 -10.17
N ALA A 812 -34.46 31.99 -9.74
CA ALA A 812 -35.31 33.08 -9.25
C ALA A 812 -35.63 34.12 -10.36
N GLN A 813 -36.89 34.55 -10.42
CA GLN A 813 -37.34 35.63 -11.32
C GLN A 813 -36.91 37.02 -10.80
N PRO A 814 -36.69 38.02 -11.67
CA PRO A 814 -36.16 39.34 -11.28
C PRO A 814 -37.14 40.13 -10.38
N PRO A 815 -36.67 41.15 -9.62
CA PRO A 815 -35.42 41.88 -9.81
C PRO A 815 -34.36 41.72 -8.71
N ASN A 816 -33.15 41.32 -9.13
CA ASN A 816 -31.84 41.85 -8.69
C ASN A 816 -31.62 42.10 -7.18
N SER A 817 -32.13 41.23 -6.31
CA SER A 817 -32.01 41.38 -4.84
C SER A 817 -31.27 40.23 -4.15
N ASP A 818 -30.88 39.20 -4.90
CA ASP A 818 -30.22 38.01 -4.36
C ASP A 818 -28.68 38.07 -4.42
N VAL A 819 -28.12 39.01 -5.19
CA VAL A 819 -26.67 39.29 -5.26
C VAL A 819 -26.37 40.64 -4.61
N ALA A 820 -25.52 40.61 -3.58
CA ALA A 820 -25.07 41.79 -2.86
C ALA A 820 -23.54 41.89 -2.83
N LEU A 821 -23.03 43.13 -2.82
CA LEU A 821 -21.63 43.45 -2.65
C LEU A 821 -21.48 44.35 -1.42
N ARG A 822 -20.60 43.96 -0.49
CA ARG A 822 -20.27 44.73 0.71
C ARG A 822 -18.80 45.14 0.68
N VAL A 823 -18.50 46.39 1.01
CA VAL A 823 -17.12 46.83 1.23
C VAL A 823 -16.97 47.27 2.68
N THR A 824 -15.95 46.77 3.37
CA THR A 824 -15.64 47.08 4.77
C THR A 824 -14.16 47.35 4.97
N ARG A 825 -13.85 48.37 5.77
CA ARG A 825 -12.48 48.70 6.18
C ARG A 825 -12.10 47.87 7.40
N VAL A 826 -10.96 47.19 7.32
CA VAL A 826 -10.37 46.34 8.36
C VAL A 826 -8.95 46.88 8.63
N PRO A 827 -8.34 46.71 9.81
CA PRO A 827 -6.96 47.16 10.02
C PRO A 827 -6.03 46.63 8.92
N GLN A 828 -5.32 47.53 8.23
CA GLN A 828 -4.44 47.25 7.07
C GLN A 828 -5.10 46.65 5.80
N TRP A 829 -6.40 46.35 5.79
CA TRP A 829 -7.06 45.65 4.68
C TRP A 829 -8.41 46.26 4.28
N LEU A 830 -8.67 46.34 2.98
CA LEU A 830 -10.01 46.51 2.45
C LEU A 830 -10.62 45.14 2.19
N ARG A 831 -11.82 44.89 2.72
CA ARG A 831 -12.57 43.66 2.50
C ARG A 831 -13.77 43.93 1.61
N ILE A 832 -13.82 43.23 0.48
CA ILE A 832 -14.92 43.25 -0.48
C ILE A 832 -15.57 41.87 -0.47
N GLU A 833 -16.85 41.77 -0.13
CA GLU A 833 -17.59 40.52 -0.03
C GLU A 833 -18.67 40.50 -1.11
N VAL A 834 -18.62 39.53 -2.04
CA VAL A 834 -19.70 39.25 -3.00
C VAL A 834 -20.51 38.08 -2.45
N LEU A 835 -21.82 38.29 -2.32
CA LEU A 835 -22.76 37.46 -1.59
C LEU A 835 -23.88 37.03 -2.54
N ASP A 836 -24.08 35.72 -2.73
CA ASP A 836 -25.22 35.16 -3.48
C ASP A 836 -26.18 34.37 -2.56
N ARG A 837 -27.34 33.97 -3.09
CA ARG A 837 -28.33 33.09 -2.43
C ARG A 837 -28.53 31.75 -3.17
N GLY A 838 -27.51 31.29 -3.91
CA GLY A 838 -27.57 30.02 -4.62
C GLY A 838 -27.52 28.79 -3.68
N ASN A 839 -27.35 27.60 -4.25
CA ASN A 839 -27.27 26.36 -3.47
C ASN A 839 -25.93 26.15 -2.74
N GLY A 840 -25.01 27.11 -2.79
CA GLY A 840 -23.63 26.98 -2.28
C GLY A 840 -22.80 25.94 -3.06
N MET A 841 -21.66 25.55 -2.50
CA MET A 841 -20.77 24.53 -3.08
C MET A 841 -20.50 23.42 -2.07
N ASN A 842 -20.47 22.15 -2.50
CA ASN A 842 -20.03 21.08 -1.59
C ASN A 842 -18.52 21.20 -1.27
N GLU A 843 -18.06 20.54 -0.20
CA GLU A 843 -16.68 20.65 0.30
C GLU A 843 -15.61 20.31 -0.76
N ALA A 844 -15.86 19.29 -1.58
CA ALA A 844 -14.97 18.90 -2.67
C ALA A 844 -14.95 19.92 -3.82
N VAL A 845 -16.06 20.61 -4.08
CA VAL A 845 -16.14 21.71 -5.06
C VAL A 845 -15.45 22.96 -4.53
N LEU A 846 -15.66 23.33 -3.25
CA LEU A 846 -14.98 24.45 -2.60
C LEU A 846 -13.45 24.31 -2.66
N HIS A 847 -12.92 23.14 -2.30
CA HIS A 847 -11.48 22.86 -2.35
C HIS A 847 -10.88 23.06 -3.75
N ASN A 848 -11.66 22.86 -4.81
CA ASN A 848 -11.19 22.94 -6.19
C ASN A 848 -11.63 24.24 -6.93
N ALA A 849 -12.46 25.08 -6.32
CA ALA A 849 -13.13 26.22 -6.98
C ALA A 849 -12.17 27.29 -7.51
N LEU A 850 -11.00 27.46 -6.89
CA LEU A 850 -9.95 28.40 -7.30
C LEU A 850 -8.94 27.80 -8.31
N MET A 851 -9.08 26.53 -8.66
CA MET A 851 -8.12 25.86 -9.54
C MET A 851 -8.39 26.18 -11.01
N PRO A 852 -7.38 26.52 -11.82
CA PRO A 852 -7.57 26.76 -13.25
C PRO A 852 -8.26 25.60 -13.96
N PHE A 853 -9.19 25.93 -14.86
CA PHE A 853 -10.02 24.99 -15.64
C PHE A 853 -10.93 24.08 -14.79
N TYR A 854 -11.13 24.37 -13.51
CA TYR A 854 -12.14 23.69 -12.73
C TYR A 854 -13.51 24.35 -12.93
N SER A 855 -14.44 23.63 -13.56
CA SER A 855 -15.83 24.06 -13.66
C SER A 855 -16.79 22.89 -13.45
N THR A 856 -17.91 23.18 -12.80
CA THR A 856 -19.08 22.29 -12.68
C THR A 856 -20.12 22.57 -13.77
N LYS A 857 -19.90 23.57 -14.64
CA LYS A 857 -20.84 24.05 -15.66
C LYS A 857 -20.45 23.49 -17.03
N ARG A 858 -21.43 22.99 -17.81
CA ARG A 858 -21.18 22.35 -19.14
C ARG A 858 -20.40 23.23 -20.13
N ASN A 859 -20.63 24.54 -20.12
CA ASN A 859 -19.96 25.51 -21.01
C ASN A 859 -19.00 26.44 -20.23
N GLY A 860 -18.61 26.06 -19.00
CA GLY A 860 -17.78 26.90 -18.13
C GLY A 860 -16.29 26.67 -18.38
N THR A 861 -15.55 27.73 -18.73
CA THR A 861 -14.09 27.65 -18.98
C THR A 861 -13.27 27.32 -17.74
N GLY A 862 -13.84 27.46 -16.53
CA GLY A 862 -13.15 27.22 -15.25
C GLY A 862 -12.00 28.20 -14.95
N LEU A 863 -11.88 29.29 -15.72
CA LEU A 863 -10.81 30.29 -15.55
C LEU A 863 -11.23 31.49 -14.69
N GLY A 864 -12.53 31.76 -14.55
CA GLY A 864 -13.02 33.01 -13.93
C GLY A 864 -12.55 33.22 -12.49
N LEU A 865 -12.72 32.22 -11.61
CA LEU A 865 -12.32 32.29 -10.20
C LEU A 865 -10.79 32.21 -10.02
N ALA A 866 -10.10 31.44 -10.86
CA ALA A 866 -8.64 31.36 -10.86
C ALA A 866 -8.01 32.71 -11.26
N LEU A 867 -8.55 33.38 -12.29
CA LEU A 867 -8.12 34.71 -12.69
C LEU A 867 -8.43 35.78 -11.62
N THR A 868 -9.58 35.70 -10.95
CA THR A 868 -9.87 36.57 -9.80
C THR A 868 -8.86 36.37 -8.66
N ARG A 869 -8.36 35.15 -8.46
CA ARG A 869 -7.28 34.88 -7.49
C ARG A 869 -5.97 35.55 -7.91
N GLU A 870 -5.50 35.32 -9.13
CA GLU A 870 -4.23 35.91 -9.61
C GLU A 870 -4.27 37.43 -9.61
N ILE A 871 -5.42 38.04 -9.97
CA ILE A 871 -5.61 39.49 -9.86
C ILE A 871 -5.53 39.94 -8.39
N ALA A 872 -6.12 39.20 -7.45
CA ALA A 872 -6.00 39.53 -6.02
C ALA A 872 -4.54 39.47 -5.55
N GLU A 873 -3.84 38.39 -5.87
CA GLU A 873 -2.45 38.12 -5.51
C GLU A 873 -1.51 39.20 -6.11
N ALA A 874 -1.69 39.57 -7.37
CA ALA A 874 -0.93 40.64 -8.04
C ALA A 874 -1.08 42.02 -7.35
N HIS A 875 -2.19 42.25 -6.64
CA HIS A 875 -2.43 43.48 -5.86
C HIS A 875 -1.95 43.39 -4.41
N GLY A 876 -1.19 42.35 -4.02
CA GLY A 876 -0.83 42.07 -2.63
C GLY A 876 -2.03 41.65 -1.76
N GLY A 877 -3.10 41.21 -2.41
CA GLY A 877 -4.36 40.78 -1.81
C GLY A 877 -4.55 39.27 -1.80
N ARG A 878 -5.73 38.82 -1.36
CA ARG A 878 -6.10 37.40 -1.31
C ARG A 878 -7.61 37.20 -1.46
N ILE A 879 -8.02 36.01 -1.89
CA ILE A 879 -9.42 35.60 -2.05
C ILE A 879 -9.77 34.43 -1.12
N SER A 880 -11.00 34.39 -0.61
CA SER A 880 -11.54 33.25 0.13
C SER A 880 -13.01 33.00 -0.20
N LEU A 881 -13.46 31.75 -0.07
CA LEU A 881 -14.82 31.32 -0.38
C LEU A 881 -15.41 30.57 0.82
N HIS A 882 -16.67 30.85 1.15
CA HIS A 882 -17.37 30.24 2.28
C HIS A 882 -18.87 30.10 1.99
N ASN A 883 -19.45 28.94 2.29
CA ASN A 883 -20.91 28.75 2.23
C ASN A 883 -21.58 29.47 3.40
N ARG A 884 -22.64 30.22 3.11
CA ARG A 884 -23.39 31.01 4.10
C ARG A 884 -24.35 30.11 4.89
N GLU A 885 -24.55 30.38 6.18
CA GLU A 885 -25.46 29.63 7.05
C GLU A 885 -26.94 29.62 6.59
N HIS A 886 -27.34 30.57 5.75
CA HIS A 886 -28.71 30.69 5.22
C HIS A 886 -28.82 30.33 3.73
N GLY A 887 -27.83 29.61 3.19
CA GLY A 887 -27.73 29.31 1.76
C GLY A 887 -26.96 30.39 0.99
N GLY A 888 -26.38 29.96 -0.13
CA GLY A 888 -25.52 30.77 -1.00
C GLY A 888 -24.04 30.77 -0.61
N LEU A 889 -23.24 31.38 -1.48
CA LEU A 889 -21.81 31.54 -1.32
C LEU A 889 -21.47 32.99 -0.92
N CYS A 890 -20.44 33.14 -0.09
CA CYS A 890 -19.73 34.40 0.12
C CYS A 890 -18.33 34.25 -0.48
N VAL A 891 -17.97 35.13 -1.42
CA VAL A 891 -16.61 35.25 -1.95
C VAL A 891 -16.03 36.56 -1.46
N THR A 892 -14.99 36.46 -0.64
CA THR A 892 -14.30 37.61 -0.04
C THR A 892 -13.00 37.88 -0.78
N LEU A 893 -12.84 39.10 -1.27
CA LEU A 893 -11.60 39.66 -1.81
C LEU A 893 -11.03 40.64 -0.77
N LEU A 894 -9.82 40.37 -0.29
CA LEU A 894 -9.06 41.25 0.60
C LEU A 894 -7.96 41.93 -0.22
N LEU A 895 -7.94 43.25 -0.22
CA LEU A 895 -6.90 44.08 -0.85
C LEU A 895 -6.18 44.89 0.23
N PRO A 896 -4.87 45.16 0.11
CA PRO A 896 -4.16 45.95 1.10
C PRO A 896 -4.71 47.38 1.11
N LEU A 897 -4.93 47.91 2.32
CA LEU A 897 -5.21 49.33 2.49
C LEU A 897 -3.86 50.06 2.45
N ALA A 898 -3.52 50.61 1.29
CA ALA A 898 -2.29 51.40 1.13
C ALA A 898 -2.22 52.52 2.19
N ALA A 899 -1.02 52.74 2.71
CA ALA A 899 -0.70 53.85 3.61
C ALA A 899 -0.65 55.18 2.86
#